data_AF-A0AAV2TWZ0-F1
#
_entry.id   AF-A0AAV2TWZ0-F1
#
_cell.length_a   1.000
_cell.length_b   1.000
_cell.length_c   1.000
_cell.angle_alpha   90.00
_cell.angle_beta   90.00
_cell.angle_gamma   90.00
#
_symmetry.space_group_name_H-M   'P 1'
#
loop_
_entity.id
_entity.type
_entity.pdbx_description
1 polymer ?
#
loop_
_entity_poly.entity_id
_entity_poly.type
_entity_poly.pdbx_seq_one_letter_code
_entity_poly.pdbx_strand_id
1 'polypeptide(L)'
;MCTSTEQIKTFGGSATRRNSPAVALRNLGEKSREPPRSVLRKKQACQTVIRQRLHKSESMEKSREWYAKEVDAQLKRGGLFRDPFMPLKNFTGCKDDKASQERGYEWIRPPDLVSNPQFVVGDFSRFAVNQGELGDCSFLAAVSSLSMESSLLSQVVPEGQSFASDKPLSKNFLPYCGMFWFRFWQFGDWYDVVVDDRLPTRNKRLVFMHSVHNNEFWSALLEKAYAKLLGSYELISGGNASEAMEDFTGGLTELMELGYKTPDNLFNIMLNASSHGSLMACFICPSKDVSKQEDELNGLIVGHAYSVIDIRRFQTQSENKSVQLIRLRNPWGNNREWKGNWNDNSNLWKTIAPSEKKNIRLSFRDNGEFWISFEDFTRNFSRLEFCHLGPDSVVSNTNSYFERQPQKWKMIREEGEWLKYSTAGGALISGDTFHRNPQFRIQVPQPEGSAGRTYGTIIVGLMQKGIRDMHQKPRSIGYTIHRLPPEYVQKGPLGKSFFSAYAAMAASPGYLNTREVCGRHKLRPGEYVITPSTFNQNEEAKFLLRIFSERVCESVELDTTTCVFDPVDFNPNPPGGPQSLTMEFKEAFRNVAGQSGVIGAAKLRDILNAAFVQEFPFDGFSIETARSMVALMDADLTGVLGFSQFENLWKNLKQWKTIFKRYDRNCTGKMNAFDLREVMKTVGVRMSNQVYKVITCRYTDGDGQIEFNDYIMLVVRMTTLFETFKAQTHLKDGRAVVEMDEFIRSGLYT
;
A
#
# COMPACT_ATOMS: atom_id res chain seq x y z
N MET A 1 31.27 -62.39 10.36
CA MET A 1 32.59 -62.92 10.76
C MET A 1 33.57 -61.75 10.82
N CYS A 2 34.26 -61.63 11.95
CA CYS A 2 35.53 -60.92 12.21
C CYS A 2 35.66 -59.41 11.97
N THR A 3 35.49 -58.70 13.09
CA THR A 3 36.37 -57.68 13.71
C THR A 3 37.84 -57.62 13.27
N SER A 4 38.45 -56.42 13.26
CA SER A 4 39.69 -56.06 14.02
C SER A 4 40.21 -54.65 13.59
N THR A 5 40.27 -53.66 14.47
CA THR A 5 41.33 -53.23 15.44
C THR A 5 42.53 -52.47 14.85
N GLU A 6 42.64 -51.21 15.32
CA GLU A 6 43.81 -50.44 15.78
C GLU A 6 45.22 -50.67 15.21
N GLN A 7 45.92 -49.55 14.94
CA GLN A 7 47.29 -49.39 15.43
C GLN A 7 47.65 -47.91 15.69
N ILE A 8 47.96 -47.64 16.96
CA ILE A 8 48.69 -46.48 17.50
C ILE A 8 50.18 -46.85 17.55
N LYS A 9 51.07 -45.90 17.24
CA LYS A 9 52.48 -45.75 17.69
C LYS A 9 52.93 -44.33 17.23
N THR A 10 53.63 -43.47 17.97
CA THR A 10 54.55 -43.68 19.10
C THR A 10 54.83 -42.34 19.83
N PHE A 11 55.23 -42.48 21.09
CA PHE A 11 55.66 -41.50 22.09
C PHE A 11 56.91 -40.67 21.76
N GLY A 12 57.03 -39.51 22.42
CA GLY A 12 58.29 -38.83 22.72
C GLY A 12 58.08 -37.55 23.53
N GLY A 13 58.19 -37.63 24.87
CA GLY A 13 58.13 -36.48 25.78
C GLY A 13 59.45 -36.24 26.52
N SER A 14 59.73 -34.97 26.85
CA SER A 14 60.72 -34.43 27.82
C SER A 14 61.03 -32.97 27.42
N ALA A 15 61.08 -31.91 28.23
CA ALA A 15 60.93 -31.70 29.67
C ALA A 15 60.61 -30.21 29.97
N THR A 16 60.06 -30.04 31.17
CA THR A 16 59.76 -28.87 32.02
C THR A 16 60.56 -27.55 31.87
N ARG A 17 59.86 -26.40 31.99
CA ARG A 17 60.06 -25.40 33.08
C ARG A 17 58.98 -24.30 33.11
N ARG A 18 58.69 -23.86 34.33
CA ARG A 18 57.65 -22.92 34.80
C ARG A 18 57.86 -21.47 34.32
N ASN A 19 56.77 -20.75 34.03
CA ASN A 19 56.37 -19.47 34.67
C ASN A 19 55.16 -18.85 33.92
N SER A 20 54.09 -18.55 34.66
CA SER A 20 53.04 -17.55 34.30
C SER A 20 53.59 -16.14 34.62
N PRO A 21 52.99 -14.97 34.24
CA PRO A 21 51.64 -14.75 33.72
C PRO A 21 51.49 -13.66 32.62
N ALA A 22 50.25 -13.55 32.12
CA ALA A 22 49.63 -12.34 31.57
C ALA A 22 50.08 -11.79 30.21
N VAL A 23 49.09 -11.19 29.52
CA VAL A 23 49.15 -10.42 28.27
C VAL A 23 49.07 -11.24 26.98
N ALA A 24 47.84 -11.56 26.56
CA ALA A 24 47.39 -11.44 25.17
C ALA A 24 45.91 -11.82 25.05
N LEU A 25 45.02 -10.83 25.12
CA LEU A 25 43.69 -10.80 24.46
C LEU A 25 43.10 -9.40 24.69
N ARG A 26 43.64 -8.42 23.97
CA ARG A 26 42.95 -7.15 23.66
C ARG A 26 42.84 -7.06 22.15
N ASN A 27 41.70 -6.55 21.70
CA ASN A 27 41.28 -6.31 20.31
C ASN A 27 40.39 -7.38 19.66
N LEU A 28 39.24 -7.63 20.29
CA LEU A 28 37.99 -7.76 19.54
C LEU A 28 37.09 -6.60 19.98
N GLY A 29 36.99 -5.58 19.13
CA GLY A 29 36.16 -4.40 19.36
C GLY A 29 34.69 -4.79 19.49
N GLU A 30 34.09 -4.44 20.62
CA GLU A 30 32.67 -4.54 20.91
C GLU A 30 31.85 -3.75 19.89
N LYS A 31 31.16 -4.46 18.99
CA LYS A 31 29.89 -3.95 18.43
C LYS A 31 28.79 -4.32 19.41
N SER A 32 28.42 -3.38 20.28
CA SER A 32 27.19 -3.45 21.06
C SER A 32 26.01 -3.68 20.10
N ARG A 33 25.37 -4.85 20.19
CA ARG A 33 24.15 -5.15 19.45
C ARG A 33 23.01 -4.31 20.03
N GLU A 34 22.79 -3.15 19.44
CA GLU A 34 21.69 -2.26 19.80
C GLU A 34 20.33 -2.83 19.38
N PRO A 35 19.25 -2.62 20.17
CA PRO A 35 17.93 -3.15 19.86
C PRO A 35 17.30 -2.48 18.62
N PRO A 36 16.42 -3.15 17.86
CA PRO A 36 15.81 -2.61 16.63
C PRO A 36 15.11 -1.24 16.82
N ARG A 37 14.58 -0.97 18.02
CA ARG A 37 13.93 0.30 18.37
C ARG A 37 14.92 1.48 18.48
N SER A 38 16.16 1.26 18.91
CA SER A 38 17.18 2.33 18.95
C SER A 38 17.78 2.58 17.58
N VAL A 39 17.88 1.54 16.73
CA VAL A 39 18.28 1.67 15.32
C VAL A 39 17.31 2.55 14.53
N LEU A 40 16.00 2.50 14.83
CA LEU A 40 15.00 3.38 14.23
C LEU A 40 15.21 4.86 14.57
N ARG A 41 15.69 5.20 15.78
CA ARG A 41 15.93 6.58 16.22
C ARG A 41 17.22 7.19 15.64
N LYS A 42 18.26 6.39 15.40
CA LYS A 42 19.55 6.87 14.84
C LYS A 42 19.55 7.09 13.32
N LYS A 43 18.44 6.85 12.62
CA LYS A 43 18.31 7.03 11.15
C LYS A 43 18.53 8.45 10.62
N GLN A 44 18.78 9.45 11.46
CA GLN A 44 18.80 10.87 11.09
C GLN A 44 20.18 11.48 10.69
N ALA A 45 21.31 10.74 10.75
CA ALA A 45 22.65 11.38 10.69
C ALA A 45 23.62 10.93 9.57
N CYS A 46 23.19 10.26 8.50
CA CYS A 46 24.08 9.84 7.39
C CYS A 46 23.35 9.94 6.03
N GLN A 47 24.08 10.06 4.91
CA GLN A 47 23.52 10.10 3.55
C GLN A 47 22.44 9.02 3.37
N THR A 48 21.26 9.45 3.01
CA THR A 48 20.07 8.59 2.95
C THR A 48 20.14 7.69 1.72
N VAL A 49 20.63 8.22 0.60
CA VAL A 49 20.64 7.57 -0.73
C VAL A 49 21.55 6.34 -0.81
N ILE A 50 22.47 6.17 0.13
CA ILE A 50 23.34 4.98 0.22
C ILE A 50 22.80 3.90 1.17
N ARG A 51 21.79 4.22 1.99
CA ARG A 51 21.22 3.32 3.01
C ARG A 51 19.76 2.96 2.75
N GLN A 52 19.04 3.78 2.01
CA GLN A 52 17.64 3.58 1.67
C GLN A 52 17.48 3.64 0.16
N ARG A 53 16.76 2.66 -0.38
CA ARG A 53 16.43 2.59 -1.82
C ARG A 53 15.52 3.74 -2.25
N LEU A 54 14.59 4.14 -1.38
CA LEU A 54 13.57 5.17 -1.59
C LEU A 54 13.54 6.12 -0.39
N HIS A 55 13.26 7.39 -0.61
CA HIS A 55 13.08 8.39 0.45
C HIS A 55 11.64 8.91 0.43
N LYS A 56 10.90 8.77 1.54
CA LYS A 56 9.53 9.33 1.63
C LYS A 56 9.63 10.82 1.95
N SER A 57 8.91 11.64 1.20
CA SER A 57 8.85 13.09 1.42
C SER A 57 7.42 13.61 1.31
N GLU A 58 7.09 14.58 2.16
CA GLU A 58 5.74 15.16 2.26
C GLU A 58 5.46 16.22 1.20
N SER A 59 6.50 16.83 0.62
CA SER A 59 6.32 17.91 -0.36
C SER A 59 7.49 18.04 -1.33
N MET A 60 7.25 18.68 -2.46
CA MET A 60 8.28 18.95 -3.46
C MET A 60 9.43 19.80 -2.89
N GLU A 61 9.11 20.75 -2.01
CA GLU A 61 10.09 21.63 -1.38
C GLU A 61 11.02 20.86 -0.42
N LYS A 62 10.45 20.06 0.48
CA LYS A 62 11.23 19.19 1.38
C LYS A 62 12.12 18.22 0.61
N SER A 63 11.61 17.69 -0.50
CA SER A 63 12.36 16.79 -1.37
C SER A 63 13.55 17.49 -2.02
N ARG A 64 13.37 18.73 -2.49
CA ARG A 64 14.43 19.54 -3.10
C ARG A 64 15.53 19.89 -2.08
N GLU A 65 15.14 20.28 -0.87
CA GLU A 65 16.09 20.55 0.22
C GLU A 65 16.89 19.29 0.61
N TRP A 66 16.20 18.16 0.72
CA TRP A 66 16.84 16.87 1.00
C TRP A 66 17.81 16.49 -0.12
N TYR A 67 17.39 16.54 -1.38
CA TYR A 67 18.23 16.16 -2.51
C TYR A 67 19.46 17.06 -2.64
N ALA A 68 19.32 18.37 -2.42
CA ALA A 68 20.43 19.30 -2.42
C ALA A 68 21.50 18.94 -1.35
N LYS A 69 21.07 18.49 -0.15
CA LYS A 69 21.98 17.99 0.89
C LYS A 69 22.71 16.71 0.47
N GLU A 70 22.02 15.79 -0.22
CA GLU A 70 22.63 14.56 -0.72
C GLU A 70 23.65 14.85 -1.84
N VAL A 71 23.36 15.80 -2.73
CA VAL A 71 24.30 16.30 -3.76
C VAL A 71 25.53 16.95 -3.12
N ASP A 72 25.36 17.87 -2.18
CA ASP A 72 26.47 18.50 -1.45
C ASP A 72 27.36 17.46 -0.74
N ALA A 73 26.74 16.48 -0.08
CA ALA A 73 27.45 15.39 0.56
C ALA A 73 28.21 14.50 -0.46
N GLN A 74 27.65 14.28 -1.65
CA GLN A 74 28.33 13.53 -2.72
C GLN A 74 29.52 14.31 -3.30
N LEU A 75 29.38 15.62 -3.51
CA LEU A 75 30.47 16.48 -3.97
C LEU A 75 31.62 16.50 -2.97
N LYS A 76 31.32 16.62 -1.66
CA LYS A 76 32.31 16.57 -0.58
C LYS A 76 33.03 15.21 -0.50
N ARG A 77 32.31 14.12 -0.77
CA ARG A 77 32.89 12.76 -0.84
C ARG A 77 33.83 12.60 -2.05
N GLY A 78 33.54 13.31 -3.13
CA GLY A 78 34.24 13.20 -4.41
C GLY A 78 33.81 12.00 -5.25
N GLY A 79 34.18 12.05 -6.53
CA GLY A 79 33.84 11.04 -7.53
C GLY A 79 32.36 11.06 -7.96
N LEU A 80 32.05 10.28 -9.00
CA LEU A 80 30.69 10.12 -9.49
C LEU A 80 29.91 9.11 -8.65
N PHE A 81 28.64 9.41 -8.38
CA PHE A 81 27.76 8.53 -7.64
C PHE A 81 27.61 7.16 -8.31
N ARG A 82 27.57 6.13 -7.48
CA ARG A 82 27.32 4.74 -7.84
C ARG A 82 26.21 4.25 -6.94
N ASP A 83 25.08 3.92 -7.54
CA ASP A 83 23.90 3.51 -6.80
C ASP A 83 24.09 2.10 -6.21
N PRO A 84 24.05 1.93 -4.87
CA PRO A 84 24.22 0.62 -4.24
C PRO A 84 22.98 -0.28 -4.41
N PHE A 85 21.83 0.29 -4.78
CA PHE A 85 20.58 -0.45 -4.96
C PHE A 85 20.33 -0.89 -6.40
N MET A 86 21.27 -0.60 -7.31
CA MET A 86 21.21 -0.99 -8.71
C MET A 86 22.49 -1.76 -9.12
N PRO A 87 22.64 -3.03 -8.71
CA PRO A 87 23.73 -3.87 -9.18
C PRO A 87 23.55 -4.15 -10.68
N LEU A 88 24.42 -3.54 -11.51
CA LEU A 88 24.27 -3.49 -12.98
C LEU A 88 24.15 -4.85 -13.67
N LYS A 89 24.67 -5.93 -13.08
CA LYS A 89 24.78 -7.25 -13.72
C LYS A 89 23.43 -7.92 -14.01
N ASN A 90 22.43 -7.72 -13.14
CA ASN A 90 21.14 -8.44 -13.21
C ASN A 90 19.92 -7.50 -13.29
N PHE A 91 20.16 -6.18 -13.38
CA PHE A 91 19.08 -5.20 -13.28
C PHE A 91 18.22 -5.10 -14.55
N THR A 92 18.69 -5.67 -15.66
CA THR A 92 17.95 -5.72 -16.94
C THR A 92 16.94 -6.88 -17.02
N GLY A 93 16.86 -7.77 -16.01
CA GLY A 93 15.92 -8.91 -15.98
C GLY A 93 16.52 -10.29 -16.26
N CYS A 94 17.81 -10.39 -16.55
CA CYS A 94 18.46 -11.69 -16.68
C CYS A 94 18.75 -12.25 -15.29
N LYS A 95 17.97 -13.24 -14.86
CA LYS A 95 18.19 -13.96 -13.59
C LYS A 95 19.49 -14.79 -13.60
N ASP A 96 20.02 -15.10 -14.78
CA ASP A 96 21.27 -15.83 -14.99
C ASP A 96 22.33 -14.97 -15.70
N ASP A 97 23.57 -15.00 -15.18
CA ASP A 97 24.74 -14.29 -15.74
C ASP A 97 25.00 -14.64 -17.21
N LYS A 98 24.68 -15.87 -17.63
CA LYS A 98 24.83 -16.33 -19.02
C LYS A 98 23.92 -15.55 -19.97
N ALA A 99 22.67 -15.31 -19.60
CA ALA A 99 21.70 -14.59 -20.44
C ALA A 99 22.03 -13.10 -20.57
N SER A 100 22.58 -12.47 -19.52
CA SER A 100 23.12 -11.10 -19.60
C SER A 100 24.31 -10.99 -20.55
N GLN A 101 25.25 -11.93 -20.46
CA GLN A 101 26.43 -11.98 -21.35
C GLN A 101 26.06 -12.30 -22.80
N GLU A 102 25.07 -13.17 -23.02
CA GLU A 102 24.53 -13.48 -24.36
C GLU A 102 23.86 -12.25 -25.02
N ARG A 103 23.29 -11.33 -24.24
CA ARG A 103 22.70 -10.08 -24.76
C ARG A 103 23.71 -8.96 -25.05
N GLY A 104 24.90 -9.01 -24.43
CA GLY A 104 26.02 -8.10 -24.70
C GLY A 104 25.78 -6.64 -24.29
N TYR A 105 25.06 -6.38 -23.18
CA TYR A 105 24.81 -5.02 -22.71
C TYR A 105 26.00 -4.43 -21.92
N GLU A 106 26.33 -3.16 -22.21
CA GLU A 106 27.34 -2.36 -21.52
C GLU A 106 26.68 -1.17 -20.82
N TRP A 107 27.08 -0.89 -19.58
CA TRP A 107 26.54 0.23 -18.81
C TRP A 107 27.46 1.44 -18.89
N ILE A 108 27.06 2.45 -19.65
CA ILE A 108 27.90 3.62 -19.98
C ILE A 108 27.18 4.90 -19.51
N ARG A 109 27.92 5.90 -19.04
CA ARG A 109 27.35 7.21 -18.67
C ARG A 109 27.19 8.11 -19.90
N PRO A 110 26.20 9.02 -19.94
CA PRO A 110 26.04 9.98 -21.02
C PRO A 110 27.29 10.79 -21.40
N PRO A 111 28.12 11.28 -20.45
CA PRO A 111 29.37 11.97 -20.81
C PRO A 111 30.41 11.10 -21.54
N ASP A 112 30.32 9.77 -21.39
CA ASP A 112 31.19 8.82 -22.10
C ASP A 112 30.58 8.36 -23.45
N LEU A 113 29.31 8.68 -23.71
CA LEU A 113 28.59 8.35 -24.94
C LEU A 113 28.62 9.49 -25.96
N VAL A 114 28.43 10.73 -25.51
CA VAL A 114 28.31 11.93 -26.37
C VAL A 114 29.08 13.11 -25.79
N SER A 115 29.51 14.04 -26.64
CA SER A 115 30.36 15.17 -26.23
C SER A 115 29.66 16.25 -25.40
N ASN A 116 28.35 16.41 -25.55
CA ASN A 116 27.56 17.43 -24.85
C ASN A 116 26.23 16.85 -24.34
N PRO A 117 26.25 15.98 -23.31
CA PRO A 117 25.04 15.40 -22.76
C PRO A 117 24.20 16.48 -22.09
N GLN A 118 22.91 16.45 -22.35
CA GLN A 118 21.90 17.35 -21.79
C GLN A 118 20.86 16.52 -21.06
N PHE A 119 20.41 17.01 -19.91
CA PHE A 119 19.31 16.36 -19.21
C PHE A 119 18.03 16.48 -20.04
N VAL A 120 17.71 17.71 -20.46
CA VAL A 120 16.61 18.06 -21.36
C VAL A 120 17.14 18.99 -22.46
N VAL A 121 16.66 18.85 -23.70
CA VAL A 121 17.02 19.73 -24.82
C VAL A 121 15.84 20.64 -25.17
N GLY A 122 15.95 21.92 -24.82
CA GLY A 122 14.82 22.85 -24.92
C GLY A 122 13.82 22.62 -23.79
N ASP A 123 12.59 22.27 -24.15
CA ASP A 123 11.54 21.91 -23.20
C ASP A 123 11.31 20.40 -23.19
N PHE A 124 10.72 19.91 -22.10
CA PHE A 124 10.27 18.53 -22.05
C PHE A 124 9.27 18.24 -23.18
N SER A 125 9.51 17.14 -23.89
CA SER A 125 8.76 16.80 -25.08
C SER A 125 8.46 15.32 -25.11
N ARG A 126 7.25 14.95 -25.52
CA ARG A 126 6.87 13.55 -25.78
C ARG A 126 7.78 12.87 -26.80
N PHE A 127 8.41 13.63 -27.71
CA PHE A 127 9.35 13.07 -28.69
C PHE A 127 10.67 12.58 -28.06
N ALA A 128 10.93 12.91 -26.79
CA ALA A 128 12.01 12.30 -26.03
C ALA A 128 11.67 10.89 -25.51
N VAL A 129 10.45 10.41 -25.74
CA VAL A 129 9.91 9.13 -25.25
C VAL A 129 9.71 8.21 -26.44
N ASN A 130 10.75 7.46 -26.80
CA ASN A 130 10.70 6.41 -27.83
C ASN A 130 11.11 5.06 -27.26
N GLN A 131 10.36 4.02 -27.62
CA GLN A 131 10.57 2.67 -27.12
C GLN A 131 11.87 2.05 -27.65
N GLY A 132 12.59 1.37 -26.76
CA GLY A 132 13.70 0.50 -27.12
C GLY A 132 13.28 -0.97 -27.24
N GLU A 133 14.16 -1.87 -26.81
CA GLU A 133 13.97 -3.33 -26.88
C GLU A 133 13.03 -3.88 -25.79
N LEU A 134 12.66 -3.07 -24.79
CA LEU A 134 11.84 -3.49 -23.67
C LEU A 134 10.35 -3.50 -24.06
N GLY A 135 9.58 -4.46 -23.54
CA GLY A 135 8.14 -4.59 -23.80
C GLY A 135 7.27 -3.72 -22.87
N ASP A 136 7.65 -2.46 -22.70
CA ASP A 136 7.10 -1.52 -21.71
C ASP A 136 6.27 -0.38 -22.33
N CYS A 137 5.69 -0.61 -23.51
CA CYS A 137 4.90 0.38 -24.23
C CYS A 137 3.85 1.11 -23.38
N SER A 138 3.20 0.41 -22.46
CA SER A 138 2.25 0.99 -21.50
C SER A 138 2.88 2.06 -20.61
N PHE A 139 4.11 1.85 -20.13
CA PHE A 139 4.87 2.83 -19.37
C PHE A 139 5.18 4.05 -20.25
N LEU A 140 5.64 3.84 -21.48
CA LEU A 140 5.92 4.94 -22.41
C LEU A 140 4.68 5.74 -22.79
N ALA A 141 3.53 5.07 -22.96
CA ALA A 141 2.27 5.75 -23.20
C ALA A 141 1.91 6.68 -22.03
N ALA A 142 2.13 6.23 -20.78
CA ALA A 142 1.95 7.05 -19.60
C ALA A 142 2.94 8.23 -19.54
N VAL A 143 4.23 8.01 -19.79
CA VAL A 143 5.26 9.08 -19.81
C VAL A 143 4.97 10.10 -20.91
N SER A 144 4.52 9.64 -22.08
CA SER A 144 4.11 10.51 -23.19
C SER A 144 2.94 11.40 -22.81
N SER A 145 1.91 10.84 -22.18
CA SER A 145 0.77 11.62 -21.67
C SER A 145 1.21 12.59 -20.56
N LEU A 146 2.09 12.17 -19.65
CA LEU A 146 2.65 13.03 -18.60
C LEU A 146 3.44 14.22 -19.18
N SER A 147 4.24 14.00 -20.23
CA SER A 147 5.08 15.04 -20.83
C SER A 147 4.28 16.17 -21.48
N MET A 148 2.98 15.98 -21.72
CA MET A 148 2.08 17.02 -22.22
C MET A 148 1.61 17.97 -21.12
N GLU A 149 1.69 17.54 -19.85
CA GLU A 149 1.26 18.32 -18.68
C GLU A 149 2.47 18.75 -17.85
N SER A 150 3.06 19.89 -18.23
CA SER A 150 4.31 20.42 -17.63
C SER A 150 4.32 20.45 -16.09
N SER A 151 3.20 20.79 -15.45
CA SER A 151 3.12 20.83 -13.99
C SER A 151 3.18 19.44 -13.35
N LEU A 152 2.49 18.45 -13.93
CA LEU A 152 2.56 17.07 -13.48
C LEU A 152 3.94 16.47 -13.75
N LEU A 153 4.52 16.77 -14.92
CA LEU A 153 5.86 16.33 -15.24
C LEU A 153 6.87 16.88 -14.24
N SER A 154 6.80 18.16 -13.88
CA SER A 154 7.70 18.77 -12.89
C SER A 154 7.61 18.12 -11.49
N GLN A 155 6.47 17.49 -11.18
CA GLN A 155 6.27 16.74 -9.94
C GLN A 155 7.04 15.42 -9.94
N VAL A 156 7.23 14.78 -11.11
CA VAL A 156 7.92 13.50 -11.30
C VAL A 156 9.39 13.68 -11.69
N VAL A 157 9.67 14.67 -12.53
CA VAL A 157 10.98 15.03 -13.09
C VAL A 157 11.33 16.46 -12.63
N PRO A 158 11.91 16.61 -11.42
CA PRO A 158 12.27 17.91 -10.88
C PRO A 158 13.22 18.71 -11.77
N GLU A 159 12.90 20.00 -11.94
CA GLU A 159 13.74 20.94 -12.68
C GLU A 159 15.05 21.30 -11.95
N GLY A 160 16.05 21.69 -12.73
CA GLY A 160 17.36 22.16 -12.25
C GLY A 160 18.48 21.10 -12.29
N GLN A 161 18.17 19.89 -12.74
CA GLN A 161 19.13 18.80 -12.94
C GLN A 161 19.94 19.03 -14.23
N SER A 162 21.25 18.75 -14.20
CA SER A 162 22.14 19.00 -15.34
C SER A 162 23.34 18.05 -15.36
N PHE A 163 23.98 17.92 -16.52
CA PHE A 163 25.31 17.34 -16.68
C PHE A 163 26.44 18.38 -16.54
N ALA A 164 26.09 19.66 -16.35
CA ALA A 164 27.06 20.72 -16.13
C ALA A 164 27.57 20.73 -14.67
N SER A 165 28.87 20.98 -14.50
CA SER A 165 29.57 21.01 -13.19
C SER A 165 30.18 22.38 -12.86
N ASP A 166 30.05 23.34 -13.78
CA ASP A 166 30.66 24.67 -13.75
C ASP A 166 29.94 25.67 -12.82
N LYS A 167 28.67 25.42 -12.51
CA LYS A 167 27.86 26.30 -11.65
C LYS A 167 27.73 25.74 -10.22
N PRO A 168 27.75 26.60 -9.19
CA PRO A 168 27.58 26.17 -7.81
C PRO A 168 26.15 25.68 -7.56
N LEU A 169 26.01 24.81 -6.56
CA LEU A 169 24.72 24.35 -6.05
C LEU A 169 23.85 25.55 -5.65
N SER A 170 22.62 25.59 -6.17
CA SER A 170 21.62 26.61 -5.84
C SER A 170 20.22 26.02 -5.87
N LYS A 171 19.20 26.81 -5.51
CA LYS A 171 17.80 26.35 -5.53
C LYS A 171 17.36 25.85 -6.92
N ASN A 172 17.90 26.44 -7.99
CA ASN A 172 17.49 26.20 -9.38
C ASN A 172 18.53 25.42 -10.19
N PHE A 173 19.70 25.11 -9.61
CA PHE A 173 20.78 24.43 -10.31
C PHE A 173 21.45 23.39 -9.41
N LEU A 174 21.47 22.15 -9.89
CA LEU A 174 22.05 20.99 -9.24
C LEU A 174 23.29 20.56 -10.05
N PRO A 175 24.52 20.79 -9.54
CA PRO A 175 25.75 20.44 -10.25
C PRO A 175 25.90 18.95 -10.45
N TYR A 176 26.52 18.58 -11.57
CA TYR A 176 26.75 17.20 -11.93
C TYR A 176 27.69 16.48 -10.95
N CYS A 177 27.15 15.43 -10.33
CA CYS A 177 27.91 14.46 -9.52
C CYS A 177 27.53 13.00 -9.86
N GLY A 178 26.92 12.79 -11.03
CA GLY A 178 26.40 11.50 -11.48
C GLY A 178 25.14 11.03 -10.72
N MET A 179 24.40 11.93 -10.07
CA MET A 179 23.11 11.69 -9.41
C MET A 179 21.98 12.37 -10.17
N PHE A 180 20.89 11.65 -10.37
CA PHE A 180 19.62 12.18 -10.89
C PHE A 180 18.47 11.73 -9.99
N TRP A 181 17.46 12.58 -9.89
CA TRP A 181 16.36 12.48 -8.94
C TRP A 181 15.01 12.54 -9.65
N PHE A 182 14.13 11.65 -9.25
CA PHE A 182 12.76 11.53 -9.73
C PHE A 182 11.83 11.30 -8.53
N ARG A 183 10.54 11.56 -8.71
CA ARG A 183 9.54 11.33 -7.66
C ARG A 183 8.41 10.47 -8.20
N PHE A 184 8.00 9.49 -7.43
CA PHE A 184 6.87 8.64 -7.76
C PHE A 184 5.92 8.57 -6.57
N TRP A 185 4.63 8.61 -6.87
CA TRP A 185 3.59 8.32 -5.92
C TRP A 185 3.51 6.80 -5.73
N GLN A 186 3.46 6.34 -4.49
CA GLN A 186 3.26 4.93 -4.14
C GLN A 186 2.29 4.86 -2.96
N PHE A 187 1.13 4.24 -3.21
CA PHE A 187 0.16 3.88 -2.17
C PHE A 187 -0.25 5.03 -1.24
N GLY A 188 -0.33 6.25 -1.78
CA GLY A 188 -0.73 7.46 -1.06
C GLY A 188 0.41 8.40 -0.70
N ASP A 189 1.66 8.01 -0.88
CA ASP A 189 2.81 8.83 -0.47
C ASP A 189 3.76 9.08 -1.63
N TRP A 190 4.40 10.25 -1.64
CA TRP A 190 5.44 10.58 -2.60
C TRP A 190 6.81 10.08 -2.13
N TYR A 191 7.50 9.37 -3.01
CA TYR A 191 8.85 8.86 -2.79
C TYR A 191 9.83 9.44 -3.78
N ASP A 192 10.93 9.95 -3.26
CA ASP A 192 12.08 10.38 -4.03
C ASP A 192 12.98 9.19 -4.35
N VAL A 193 13.32 9.06 -5.62
CA VAL A 193 14.16 8.00 -6.18
C VAL A 193 15.36 8.63 -6.84
N VAL A 194 16.54 8.31 -6.33
CA VAL A 194 17.81 8.77 -6.86
C VAL A 194 18.48 7.63 -7.60
N VAL A 195 18.93 7.87 -8.83
CA VAL A 195 19.70 6.93 -9.63
C VAL A 195 21.03 7.55 -10.03
N ASP A 196 22.04 6.71 -10.29
CA ASP A 196 23.17 7.16 -11.09
C ASP A 196 22.81 7.22 -12.58
N ASP A 197 23.70 7.78 -13.40
CA ASP A 197 23.45 7.98 -14.84
C ASP A 197 24.02 6.88 -15.76
N ARG A 198 24.47 5.75 -15.22
CA ARG A 198 24.91 4.62 -16.08
C ARG A 198 23.68 4.03 -16.76
N LEU A 199 23.64 4.00 -18.09
CA LEU A 199 22.51 3.47 -18.85
C LEU A 199 22.91 2.21 -19.63
N PRO A 200 22.00 1.22 -19.79
CA PRO A 200 22.24 0.06 -20.64
C PRO A 200 22.43 0.46 -22.09
N THR A 201 23.49 -0.05 -22.72
CA THR A 201 23.83 0.22 -24.12
C THR A 201 24.27 -1.04 -24.84
N ARG A 202 24.16 -1.00 -26.17
CA ARG A 202 24.75 -1.98 -27.08
C ARG A 202 25.37 -1.23 -28.24
N ASN A 203 26.64 -1.50 -28.54
CA ASN A 203 27.41 -0.75 -29.54
C ASN A 203 27.34 0.78 -29.32
N LYS A 204 27.46 1.22 -28.06
CA LYS A 204 27.36 2.63 -27.62
C LYS A 204 26.03 3.33 -27.97
N ARG A 205 24.95 2.58 -28.18
CA ARG A 205 23.59 3.12 -28.33
C ARG A 205 22.72 2.64 -27.18
N LEU A 206 21.83 3.50 -26.68
CA LEU A 206 20.84 3.12 -25.68
C LEU A 206 19.95 2.00 -26.21
N VAL A 207 19.70 0.98 -25.38
CA VAL A 207 18.86 -0.17 -25.77
C VAL A 207 17.41 -0.05 -25.32
N PHE A 208 17.13 0.80 -24.33
CA PHE A 208 15.79 1.04 -23.80
C PHE A 208 15.29 2.44 -24.20
N MET A 209 14.48 3.09 -23.38
CA MET A 209 13.90 4.39 -23.71
C MET A 209 14.96 5.43 -24.06
N HIS A 210 14.74 6.17 -25.15
CA HIS A 210 15.65 7.22 -25.61
C HIS A 210 14.93 8.33 -26.39
N SER A 211 15.58 9.49 -26.46
CA SER A 211 15.11 10.63 -27.25
C SER A 211 15.51 10.51 -28.72
N VAL A 212 14.78 11.20 -29.60
CA VAL A 212 15.23 11.45 -30.99
C VAL A 212 16.52 12.28 -30.99
N HIS A 213 16.73 13.12 -29.98
CA HIS A 213 17.98 13.83 -29.77
C HIS A 213 18.97 12.93 -29.02
N ASN A 214 20.04 12.52 -29.71
CA ASN A 214 21.08 11.62 -29.16
C ASN A 214 21.80 12.17 -27.91
N ASN A 215 21.65 13.47 -27.61
CA ASN A 215 22.25 14.12 -26.45
C ASN A 215 21.26 14.45 -25.34
N GLU A 216 20.01 13.97 -25.38
CA GLU A 216 18.98 14.19 -24.36
C GLU A 216 18.69 12.89 -23.57
N PHE A 217 18.70 12.96 -22.22
CA PHE A 217 18.72 11.74 -21.39
C PHE A 217 17.67 11.66 -20.25
N TRP A 218 16.82 12.67 -20.04
CA TRP A 218 15.86 12.64 -18.92
C TRP A 218 14.91 11.44 -18.95
N SER A 219 14.45 11.04 -20.14
CA SER A 219 13.49 9.95 -20.33
C SER A 219 14.11 8.58 -20.03
N ALA A 220 15.33 8.34 -20.51
CA ALA A 220 16.11 7.14 -20.20
C ALA A 220 16.39 7.00 -18.69
N LEU A 221 16.71 8.13 -18.03
CA LEU A 221 16.94 8.16 -16.58
C LEU A 221 15.65 8.01 -15.78
N LEU A 222 14.52 8.53 -16.27
CA LEU A 222 13.19 8.32 -15.68
C LEU A 222 12.80 6.85 -15.71
N GLU A 223 12.95 6.19 -16.87
CA GLU A 223 12.74 4.74 -17.02
C GLU A 223 13.63 3.95 -16.05
N LYS A 224 14.91 4.33 -15.92
CA LYS A 224 15.82 3.74 -14.95
C LYS A 224 15.35 3.92 -13.50
N ALA A 225 14.88 5.11 -13.14
CA ALA A 225 14.38 5.38 -11.80
C ALA A 225 13.10 4.60 -11.51
N TYR A 226 12.23 4.42 -12.49
CA TYR A 226 11.06 3.55 -12.36
C TYR A 226 11.46 2.07 -12.26
N ALA A 227 12.44 1.61 -13.04
CA ALA A 227 13.03 0.29 -12.89
C ALA A 227 13.61 0.10 -11.48
N LYS A 228 14.27 1.12 -10.92
CA LYS A 228 14.72 1.14 -9.52
C LYS A 228 13.58 1.06 -8.54
N LEU A 229 12.44 1.71 -8.79
CA LEU A 229 11.25 1.63 -7.94
C LEU A 229 10.67 0.22 -7.95
N LEU A 230 10.63 -0.45 -9.11
CA LEU A 230 10.05 -1.78 -9.26
C LEU A 230 10.99 -2.93 -8.87
N GLY A 231 12.28 -2.80 -9.17
CA GLY A 231 13.34 -3.75 -8.79
C GLY A 231 14.20 -4.22 -9.97
N SER A 232 13.72 -4.08 -11.20
CA SER A 232 14.46 -4.34 -12.45
C SER A 232 13.72 -3.71 -13.63
N TYR A 233 14.37 -3.62 -14.80
CA TYR A 233 13.73 -3.18 -16.05
C TYR A 233 12.66 -4.18 -16.53
N GLU A 234 12.89 -5.49 -16.37
CA GLU A 234 11.92 -6.52 -16.78
C GLU A 234 10.57 -6.38 -16.08
N LEU A 235 10.56 -5.90 -14.83
CA LEU A 235 9.32 -5.70 -14.08
C LEU A 235 8.48 -4.51 -14.57
N ILE A 236 9.00 -3.69 -15.49
CA ILE A 236 8.21 -2.65 -16.19
C ILE A 236 7.40 -3.29 -17.34
N SER A 237 7.93 -4.35 -17.97
CA SER A 237 7.31 -4.96 -19.14
C SER A 237 5.94 -5.59 -18.83
N GLY A 238 4.99 -5.45 -19.75
CA GLY A 238 3.67 -6.08 -19.65
C GLY A 238 2.73 -5.49 -18.59
N GLY A 239 3.05 -4.31 -18.02
CA GLY A 239 2.14 -3.56 -17.15
C GLY A 239 1.01 -2.84 -17.90
N ASN A 240 0.05 -2.30 -17.15
CA ASN A 240 -0.97 -1.38 -17.69
C ASN A 240 -0.48 0.07 -17.62
N ALA A 241 -0.93 0.93 -18.53
CA ALA A 241 -0.55 2.33 -18.52
C ALA A 241 -1.08 3.04 -17.27
N SER A 242 -2.24 2.60 -16.78
CA SER A 242 -2.87 3.03 -15.54
C SER A 242 -1.91 2.99 -14.35
N GLU A 243 -1.18 1.89 -14.16
CA GLU A 243 -0.28 1.76 -13.01
C GLU A 243 0.78 2.86 -12.99
N ALA A 244 1.40 3.13 -14.15
CA ALA A 244 2.39 4.18 -14.31
C ALA A 244 1.76 5.58 -14.18
N MET A 245 0.57 5.81 -14.77
CA MET A 245 -0.12 7.10 -14.64
C MET A 245 -0.46 7.43 -13.17
N GLU A 246 -0.86 6.44 -12.35
CA GLU A 246 -1.05 6.66 -10.91
C GLU A 246 0.26 6.97 -10.21
N ASP A 247 1.32 6.23 -10.52
CA ASP A 247 2.63 6.43 -9.90
C ASP A 247 3.24 7.79 -10.28
N PHE A 248 2.80 8.39 -11.39
CA PHE A 248 3.22 9.73 -11.80
C PHE A 248 2.37 10.86 -11.24
N THR A 249 1.13 10.61 -10.80
CA THR A 249 0.17 11.68 -10.53
C THR A 249 -0.49 11.62 -9.17
N GLY A 250 -0.49 10.45 -8.52
CA GLY A 250 -1.36 10.14 -7.38
C GLY A 250 -2.86 10.12 -7.72
N GLY A 251 -3.20 10.20 -9.01
CA GLY A 251 -4.56 10.15 -9.52
C GLY A 251 -5.21 8.77 -9.36
N LEU A 252 -6.51 8.71 -9.61
CA LEU A 252 -7.29 7.47 -9.62
C LEU A 252 -7.48 6.97 -11.04
N THR A 253 -7.17 5.71 -11.30
CA THR A 253 -7.34 5.14 -12.64
C THR A 253 -8.64 4.40 -12.84
N GLU A 254 -9.22 4.53 -14.03
CA GLU A 254 -10.40 3.80 -14.48
C GLU A 254 -10.06 3.09 -15.78
N LEU A 255 -10.36 1.79 -15.86
CA LEU A 255 -10.22 0.99 -17.07
C LEU A 255 -11.59 0.71 -17.65
N MET A 256 -11.78 1.06 -18.91
CA MET A 256 -13.01 0.82 -19.67
C MET A 256 -12.73 -0.17 -20.80
N GLU A 257 -13.47 -1.27 -20.81
CA GLU A 257 -13.50 -2.21 -21.95
C GLU A 257 -14.37 -1.64 -23.07
N LEU A 258 -13.80 -1.57 -24.27
CA LEU A 258 -14.48 -1.12 -25.48
C LEU A 258 -15.08 -2.33 -26.23
N GLY A 259 -15.98 -2.03 -27.17
CA GLY A 259 -16.80 -2.99 -27.90
C GLY A 259 -18.25 -2.97 -27.42
N TYR A 260 -18.83 -4.13 -27.09
CA TYR A 260 -20.23 -4.22 -26.68
C TYR A 260 -20.54 -3.57 -25.31
N LYS A 261 -19.51 -3.30 -24.49
CA LYS A 261 -19.63 -2.60 -23.20
C LYS A 261 -19.39 -1.08 -23.32
N THR A 262 -19.07 -0.57 -24.51
CA THR A 262 -18.82 0.87 -24.72
C THR A 262 -20.05 1.68 -24.36
N PRO A 263 -19.95 2.67 -23.46
CA PRO A 263 -21.09 3.57 -23.19
C PRO A 263 -21.39 4.47 -24.38
N ASP A 264 -22.68 4.68 -24.68
CA ASP A 264 -23.13 5.55 -25.79
C ASP A 264 -22.56 6.98 -25.70
N ASN A 265 -22.34 7.47 -24.48
CA ASN A 265 -21.81 8.80 -24.21
C ASN A 265 -20.29 8.85 -24.02
N LEU A 266 -19.53 7.81 -24.43
CA LEU A 266 -18.09 7.71 -24.20
C LEU A 266 -17.32 8.94 -24.70
N PHE A 267 -17.62 9.47 -25.89
CA PHE A 267 -16.92 10.65 -26.39
C PHE A 267 -17.05 11.86 -25.44
N ASN A 268 -18.23 12.05 -24.82
CA ASN A 268 -18.42 13.10 -23.81
C ASN A 268 -17.65 12.81 -22.53
N ILE A 269 -17.55 11.54 -22.11
CA ILE A 269 -16.73 11.13 -20.97
C ILE A 269 -15.26 11.47 -21.23
N MET A 270 -14.75 11.14 -22.41
CA MET A 270 -13.37 11.44 -22.82
C MET A 270 -13.11 12.94 -22.90
N LEU A 271 -14.00 13.71 -23.54
CA LEU A 271 -13.88 15.16 -23.64
C LEU A 271 -13.89 15.83 -22.27
N ASN A 272 -14.77 15.37 -21.36
CA ASN A 272 -14.79 15.85 -19.99
C ASN A 272 -13.51 15.44 -19.25
N ALA A 273 -13.01 14.21 -19.40
CA ALA A 273 -11.77 13.79 -18.75
C ALA A 273 -10.58 14.66 -19.19
N SER A 274 -10.47 14.90 -20.50
CA SER A 274 -9.47 15.80 -21.11
C SER A 274 -9.55 17.22 -20.55
N SER A 275 -10.75 17.80 -20.45
CA SER A 275 -10.92 19.17 -19.91
C SER A 275 -10.58 19.29 -18.42
N HIS A 276 -10.50 18.18 -17.69
CA HIS A 276 -10.05 18.13 -16.29
C HIS A 276 -8.56 17.77 -16.15
N GLY A 277 -7.82 17.69 -17.26
CA GLY A 277 -6.40 17.31 -17.27
C GLY A 277 -6.15 15.82 -17.02
N SER A 278 -7.18 14.96 -17.14
CA SER A 278 -6.98 13.52 -16.95
C SER A 278 -6.04 12.97 -18.02
N LEU A 279 -5.08 12.15 -17.61
CA LEU A 279 -4.25 11.41 -18.56
C LEU A 279 -5.05 10.24 -19.13
N MET A 280 -4.83 9.91 -20.40
CA MET A 280 -5.53 8.83 -21.08
C MET A 280 -4.59 8.01 -21.96
N ALA A 281 -4.83 6.71 -21.99
CA ALA A 281 -4.14 5.76 -22.86
C ALA A 281 -5.13 4.71 -23.37
N CYS A 282 -4.88 4.15 -24.54
CA CYS A 282 -5.71 3.09 -25.12
C CYS A 282 -4.85 1.92 -25.58
N PHE A 283 -5.47 0.74 -25.65
CA PHE A 283 -4.78 -0.51 -25.93
C PHE A 283 -5.59 -1.40 -26.86
N ILE A 284 -4.89 -2.14 -27.73
CA ILE A 284 -5.48 -3.12 -28.65
C ILE A 284 -5.13 -4.51 -28.13
N CYS A 285 -6.13 -5.29 -27.72
CA CYS A 285 -5.90 -6.64 -27.22
C CYS A 285 -5.54 -7.61 -28.36
N PRO A 286 -4.55 -8.49 -28.17
CA PRO A 286 -4.26 -9.56 -29.12
C PRO A 286 -5.40 -10.57 -29.20
N SER A 287 -5.85 -10.86 -30.42
CA SER A 287 -6.69 -12.02 -30.72
C SER A 287 -5.83 -13.29 -30.84
N LYS A 288 -6.48 -14.46 -30.99
CA LYS A 288 -5.79 -15.74 -31.15
C LYS A 288 -4.95 -15.84 -32.43
N ASP A 289 -5.20 -14.99 -33.43
CA ASP A 289 -4.54 -15.02 -34.75
C ASP A 289 -4.03 -13.60 -35.09
N VAL A 290 -2.93 -13.19 -34.43
CA VAL A 290 -2.42 -11.80 -34.41
C VAL A 290 -2.04 -11.29 -35.80
N SER A 291 -1.47 -12.13 -36.66
CA SER A 291 -0.97 -11.70 -37.97
C SER A 291 -2.07 -11.25 -38.93
N LYS A 292 -3.24 -11.92 -38.92
CA LYS A 292 -4.39 -11.50 -39.75
C LYS A 292 -5.03 -10.22 -39.20
N GLN A 293 -4.99 -10.03 -37.88
CA GLN A 293 -5.55 -8.86 -37.22
C GLN A 293 -4.77 -7.57 -37.58
N GLU A 294 -3.44 -7.64 -37.70
CA GLU A 294 -2.63 -6.44 -38.03
C GLU A 294 -2.85 -5.91 -39.45
N ASP A 295 -3.05 -6.79 -40.43
CA ASP A 295 -3.31 -6.39 -41.83
C ASP A 295 -4.65 -5.62 -41.98
N GLU A 296 -5.63 -5.92 -41.12
CA GLU A 296 -6.97 -5.29 -41.12
C GLU A 296 -7.05 -3.98 -40.32
N LEU A 297 -6.02 -3.67 -39.52
CA LEU A 297 -6.01 -2.55 -38.57
C LEU A 297 -5.43 -1.24 -39.14
N ASN A 298 -5.25 -1.15 -40.46
CA ASN A 298 -4.78 0.06 -41.15
C ASN A 298 -3.55 0.69 -40.49
N GLY A 299 -2.55 -0.11 -40.10
CA GLY A 299 -1.29 0.36 -39.52
C GLY A 299 -1.25 0.46 -37.98
N LEU A 300 -2.34 0.17 -37.27
CA LEU A 300 -2.30 0.01 -35.81
C LEU A 300 -1.64 -1.33 -35.41
N ILE A 301 -1.03 -1.36 -34.24
CA ILE A 301 -0.26 -2.49 -33.73
C ILE A 301 -1.05 -3.18 -32.63
N VAL A 302 -1.12 -4.50 -32.70
CA VAL A 302 -1.82 -5.32 -31.72
C VAL A 302 -0.93 -5.56 -30.50
N GLY A 303 -1.53 -5.63 -29.29
CA GLY A 303 -0.78 -5.82 -28.05
C GLY A 303 0.02 -4.57 -27.64
N HIS A 304 -0.38 -3.39 -28.11
CA HIS A 304 0.38 -2.15 -27.94
C HIS A 304 -0.46 -1.02 -27.34
N ALA A 305 0.18 -0.20 -26.51
CA ALA A 305 -0.43 0.95 -25.85
C ALA A 305 -0.17 2.25 -26.65
N TYR A 306 -1.19 3.09 -26.74
CA TYR A 306 -1.13 4.40 -27.38
C TYR A 306 -1.58 5.48 -26.39
N SER A 307 -0.97 6.66 -26.46
CA SER A 307 -1.41 7.81 -25.66
C SER A 307 -2.56 8.53 -26.36
N VAL A 308 -3.58 8.95 -25.62
CA VAL A 308 -4.61 9.85 -26.12
C VAL A 308 -4.17 11.29 -25.85
N ILE A 309 -3.89 12.03 -26.92
CA ILE A 309 -3.25 13.36 -26.85
C ILE A 309 -4.27 14.49 -26.90
N ASP A 310 -5.29 14.38 -27.75
CA ASP A 310 -6.29 15.43 -27.93
C ASP A 310 -7.63 14.83 -28.37
N ILE A 311 -8.75 15.43 -27.95
CA ILE A 311 -10.11 14.97 -28.26
C ILE A 311 -10.93 16.19 -28.64
N ARG A 312 -11.44 16.23 -29.88
CA ARG A 312 -12.13 17.43 -30.40
C ARG A 312 -13.32 17.10 -31.28
N ARG A 313 -14.28 18.02 -31.25
CA ARG A 313 -15.35 18.12 -32.24
C ARG A 313 -14.98 19.22 -33.23
N PHE A 314 -14.98 18.90 -34.51
CA PHE A 314 -14.76 19.86 -35.58
C PHE A 314 -16.05 20.09 -36.34
N GLN A 315 -16.29 21.33 -36.78
CA GLN A 315 -17.38 21.62 -37.70
C GLN A 315 -16.86 21.53 -39.14
N THR A 316 -17.55 20.76 -39.97
CA THR A 316 -17.19 20.64 -41.38
C THR A 316 -17.70 21.83 -42.18
N GLN A 317 -16.92 22.29 -43.15
CA GLN A 317 -17.27 23.43 -44.01
C GLN A 317 -18.47 23.15 -44.91
N SER A 318 -18.74 21.89 -45.23
CA SER A 318 -19.66 21.52 -46.32
C SER A 318 -21.10 21.19 -45.88
N GLU A 319 -21.39 20.88 -44.61
CA GLU A 319 -22.72 20.31 -44.27
C GLU A 319 -23.31 20.67 -42.88
N ASN A 320 -22.76 21.64 -42.13
CA ASN A 320 -23.19 21.90 -40.74
C ASN A 320 -23.15 20.62 -39.85
N LYS A 321 -22.38 19.61 -40.29
CA LYS A 321 -22.16 18.34 -39.59
C LYS A 321 -20.88 18.45 -38.77
N SER A 322 -20.97 18.03 -37.51
CA SER A 322 -19.81 17.92 -36.63
C SER A 322 -19.15 16.55 -36.76
N VAL A 323 -17.83 16.51 -36.87
CA VAL A 323 -17.04 15.27 -36.80
C VAL A 323 -16.32 15.17 -35.47
N GLN A 324 -16.23 13.95 -34.93
CA GLN A 324 -15.59 13.64 -33.66
C GLN A 324 -14.26 12.95 -33.93
N LEU A 325 -13.15 13.60 -33.59
CA LEU A 325 -11.80 13.08 -33.84
C LEU A 325 -11.00 12.98 -32.54
N ILE A 326 -10.11 11.99 -32.52
CA ILE A 326 -9.17 11.74 -31.43
C ILE A 326 -7.75 11.75 -32.02
N ARG A 327 -6.83 12.44 -31.37
CA ARG A 327 -5.40 12.42 -31.66
C ARG A 327 -4.73 11.40 -30.76
N LEU A 328 -4.01 10.45 -31.36
CA LEU A 328 -3.26 9.42 -30.65
C LEU A 328 -1.76 9.58 -30.92
N ARG A 329 -0.93 9.01 -30.03
CA ARG A 329 0.50 8.85 -30.23
C ARG A 329 0.93 7.40 -30.02
N ASN A 330 1.65 6.86 -30.98
CA ASN A 330 2.42 5.64 -30.88
C ASN A 330 3.75 5.92 -30.14
N PRO A 331 4.03 5.28 -28.99
CA PRO A 331 5.28 5.48 -28.24
C PRO A 331 6.54 4.96 -28.95
N TRP A 332 6.44 4.28 -30.08
CA TRP A 332 7.62 3.95 -30.91
C TRP A 332 8.20 5.18 -31.60
N GLY A 333 7.42 6.26 -31.76
CA GLY A 333 7.87 7.51 -32.37
C GLY A 333 8.38 7.38 -33.81
N ASN A 334 7.95 6.33 -34.51
CA ASN A 334 8.33 6.04 -35.89
C ASN A 334 7.13 6.19 -36.85
N ASN A 335 7.36 5.90 -38.13
CA ASN A 335 6.37 6.02 -39.20
C ASN A 335 5.24 4.96 -39.18
N ARG A 336 5.12 4.14 -38.13
CA ARG A 336 3.97 3.23 -37.97
C ARG A 336 2.78 3.98 -37.38
N GLU A 337 2.06 4.64 -38.26
CA GLU A 337 0.88 5.46 -37.96
C GLU A 337 -0.38 4.92 -38.66
N TRP A 338 -1.53 5.49 -38.28
CA TRP A 338 -2.84 5.16 -38.86
C TRP A 338 -2.89 5.49 -40.35
N LYS A 339 -3.35 4.53 -41.16
CA LYS A 339 -3.47 4.63 -42.62
C LYS A 339 -4.92 4.84 -43.09
N GLY A 340 -5.89 4.79 -42.18
CA GLY A 340 -7.31 4.98 -42.51
C GLY A 340 -7.71 6.45 -42.63
N ASN A 341 -9.02 6.73 -42.52
CA ASN A 341 -9.55 8.09 -42.61
C ASN A 341 -8.94 9.02 -41.56
N TRP A 342 -8.66 10.27 -41.95
CA TRP A 342 -8.02 11.30 -41.09
C TRP A 342 -6.53 11.09 -40.78
N ASN A 343 -5.87 10.15 -41.46
CA ASN A 343 -4.40 10.12 -41.51
C ASN A 343 -3.81 11.43 -42.05
N ASP A 344 -2.50 11.58 -41.90
CA ASP A 344 -1.75 12.79 -42.25
C ASP A 344 -1.89 13.24 -43.71
N ASN A 345 -2.11 12.30 -44.64
CA ASN A 345 -2.28 12.55 -46.07
C ASN A 345 -3.77 12.57 -46.51
N SER A 346 -4.71 12.51 -45.57
CA SER A 346 -6.15 12.40 -45.86
C SER A 346 -6.73 13.66 -46.50
N ASN A 347 -7.41 13.51 -47.64
CA ASN A 347 -8.16 14.60 -48.26
C ASN A 347 -9.31 15.13 -47.39
N LEU A 348 -9.79 14.36 -46.40
CA LEU A 348 -10.84 14.79 -45.48
C LEU A 348 -10.44 16.03 -44.68
N TRP A 349 -9.14 16.25 -44.45
CA TRP A 349 -8.67 17.48 -43.81
C TRP A 349 -9.13 18.73 -44.56
N LYS A 350 -9.30 18.69 -45.90
CA LYS A 350 -9.80 19.83 -46.68
C LYS A 350 -11.18 20.33 -46.23
N THR A 351 -11.97 19.47 -45.58
CA THR A 351 -13.30 19.81 -45.05
C THR A 351 -13.27 20.63 -43.76
N ILE A 352 -12.11 20.74 -43.10
CA ILE A 352 -11.90 21.48 -41.86
C ILE A 352 -11.27 22.84 -42.15
N ALA A 353 -11.75 23.89 -41.46
CA ALA A 353 -11.31 25.25 -41.68
C ALA A 353 -9.79 25.43 -41.38
N PRO A 354 -9.05 26.23 -42.18
CA PRO A 354 -7.62 26.47 -41.95
C PRO A 354 -7.30 27.05 -40.56
N SER A 355 -8.19 27.86 -39.99
CA SER A 355 -8.05 28.42 -38.64
C SER A 355 -8.06 27.33 -37.57
N GLU A 356 -8.98 26.35 -37.67
CA GLU A 356 -9.03 25.21 -36.74
C GLU A 356 -7.79 24.33 -36.84
N LYS A 357 -7.27 24.09 -38.06
CA LYS A 357 -6.03 23.33 -38.27
C LYS A 357 -4.81 23.99 -37.62
N LYS A 358 -4.73 25.33 -37.71
CA LYS A 358 -3.68 26.09 -37.04
C LYS A 358 -3.80 26.00 -35.52
N ASN A 359 -5.04 26.07 -34.98
CA ASN A 359 -5.29 26.00 -33.54
C ASN A 359 -4.86 24.66 -32.92
N ILE A 360 -5.02 23.55 -33.64
CA ILE A 360 -4.61 22.21 -33.16
C ILE A 360 -3.12 21.91 -33.40
N ARG A 361 -2.35 22.89 -33.89
CA ARG A 361 -0.94 22.73 -34.31
C ARG A 361 -0.78 21.47 -35.17
N LEU A 362 -1.63 21.33 -36.18
CA LEU A 362 -1.62 20.17 -37.07
C LEU A 362 -0.25 20.10 -37.75
N SER A 363 0.45 19.01 -37.54
CA SER A 363 1.78 18.75 -38.06
C SER A 363 1.75 17.37 -38.67
N PHE A 364 1.93 17.30 -39.98
CA PHE A 364 2.03 16.04 -40.71
C PHE A 364 3.49 15.61 -40.73
N ARG A 365 3.88 14.73 -39.81
CA ARG A 365 5.27 14.28 -39.63
C ARG A 365 5.25 12.86 -39.11
N ASP A 366 6.11 12.01 -39.66
CA ASP A 366 6.34 10.64 -39.18
C ASP A 366 6.98 10.62 -37.78
N ASN A 367 6.19 10.90 -36.76
CA ASN A 367 6.62 11.04 -35.36
C ASN A 367 5.76 10.20 -34.39
N GLY A 368 4.92 9.32 -34.95
CA GLY A 368 4.01 8.44 -34.25
C GLY A 368 2.67 9.07 -33.92
N GLU A 369 2.41 10.35 -34.25
CA GLU A 369 1.14 11.01 -33.96
C GLU A 369 0.19 10.98 -35.14
N PHE A 370 -1.07 10.68 -34.88
CA PHE A 370 -2.09 10.66 -35.93
C PHE A 370 -3.47 10.97 -35.36
N TRP A 371 -4.38 11.39 -36.24
CA TRP A 371 -5.80 11.53 -35.93
C TRP A 371 -6.60 10.35 -36.46
N ILE A 372 -7.64 9.98 -35.70
CA ILE A 372 -8.59 8.92 -36.05
C ILE A 372 -10.01 9.39 -35.74
N SER A 373 -11.00 8.90 -36.48
CA SER A 373 -12.40 9.16 -36.17
C SER A 373 -12.81 8.45 -34.88
N PHE A 374 -13.78 9.00 -34.13
CA PHE A 374 -14.28 8.33 -32.92
C PHE A 374 -14.90 6.95 -33.22
N GLU A 375 -15.52 6.79 -34.39
CA GLU A 375 -16.08 5.52 -34.85
C GLU A 375 -14.99 4.48 -35.11
N ASP A 376 -13.93 4.85 -35.84
CA ASP A 376 -12.79 3.97 -36.06
C ASP A 376 -12.06 3.68 -34.74
N PHE A 377 -11.99 4.65 -33.82
CA PHE A 377 -11.41 4.43 -32.50
C PHE A 377 -12.15 3.33 -31.73
N THR A 378 -13.47 3.41 -31.59
CA THR A 378 -14.25 2.42 -30.83
C THR A 378 -14.31 1.07 -31.51
N ARG A 379 -14.14 1.02 -32.84
CA ARG A 379 -14.07 -0.24 -33.60
C ARG A 379 -12.74 -0.97 -33.43
N ASN A 380 -11.62 -0.24 -33.40
CA ASN A 380 -10.28 -0.83 -33.45
C ASN A 380 -9.65 -1.02 -32.06
N PHE A 381 -9.95 -0.17 -31.08
CA PHE A 381 -9.37 -0.27 -29.74
C PHE A 381 -10.23 -1.12 -28.81
N SER A 382 -9.58 -1.91 -27.94
CA SER A 382 -10.26 -2.84 -27.04
C SER A 382 -10.38 -2.30 -25.61
N ARG A 383 -9.49 -1.39 -25.21
CA ARG A 383 -9.45 -0.82 -23.86
C ARG A 383 -9.09 0.66 -23.90
N LEU A 384 -9.67 1.41 -22.98
CA LEU A 384 -9.36 2.80 -22.69
C LEU A 384 -9.10 2.94 -21.19
N GLU A 385 -7.99 3.58 -20.84
CA GLU A 385 -7.54 3.80 -19.48
C GLU A 385 -7.51 5.29 -19.19
N PHE A 386 -8.15 5.71 -18.11
CA PHE A 386 -8.16 7.08 -17.61
C PHE A 386 -7.33 7.14 -16.34
N CYS A 387 -6.64 8.26 -16.12
CA CYS A 387 -6.12 8.66 -14.82
C CYS A 387 -6.72 10.02 -14.45
N HIS A 388 -7.69 9.99 -13.55
CA HIS A 388 -8.34 11.20 -13.05
C HIS A 388 -7.46 11.84 -11.98
N LEU A 389 -7.10 13.10 -12.22
CA LEU A 389 -6.28 13.86 -11.30
C LEU A 389 -7.05 14.15 -10.01
N GLY A 390 -6.42 13.85 -8.88
CA GLY A 390 -6.93 14.15 -7.55
C GLY A 390 -6.36 15.47 -7.00
N PRO A 391 -6.72 15.87 -5.77
CA PRO A 391 -6.10 17.01 -5.08
C PRO A 391 -4.58 16.91 -4.92
N ASP A 392 -4.02 15.69 -4.90
CA ASP A 392 -2.57 15.44 -4.78
C ASP A 392 -1.79 15.71 -6.09
N SER A 393 -2.50 15.88 -7.21
CA SER A 393 -1.92 16.18 -8.51
C SER A 393 -1.67 17.69 -8.64
N VAL A 394 -0.43 18.09 -8.92
CA VAL A 394 -0.08 19.50 -9.11
C VAL A 394 -0.56 19.97 -10.49
N VAL A 395 -1.72 20.62 -10.53
CA VAL A 395 -2.25 21.24 -11.75
C VAL A 395 -2.00 22.75 -11.69
N SER A 396 -1.14 23.26 -12.57
CA SER A 396 -0.99 24.70 -12.78
C SER A 396 -2.15 25.26 -13.60
N ASN A 397 -2.76 26.36 -13.16
CA ASN A 397 -3.86 27.06 -13.84
C ASN A 397 -3.46 27.71 -15.20
N THR A 398 -2.31 27.37 -15.77
CA THR A 398 -1.62 28.20 -16.77
C THR A 398 -1.86 27.83 -18.23
N ASN A 399 -2.53 26.71 -18.56
CA ASN A 399 -2.72 26.32 -19.97
C ASN A 399 -4.10 25.71 -20.30
N SER A 400 -5.20 26.17 -19.68
CA SER A 400 -6.52 25.82 -20.20
C SER A 400 -6.86 26.71 -21.40
N TYR A 401 -6.77 26.14 -22.62
CA TYR A 401 -7.45 26.67 -23.82
C TYR A 401 -8.98 26.79 -23.64
N PHE A 402 -9.51 26.34 -22.50
CA PHE A 402 -10.90 26.48 -22.07
C PHE A 402 -11.01 27.58 -20.99
N GLU A 403 -11.91 28.54 -21.18
CA GLU A 403 -12.23 29.65 -20.26
C GLU A 403 -12.88 29.21 -18.92
N ARG A 404 -12.96 27.90 -18.63
CA ARG A 404 -13.56 27.38 -17.40
C ARG A 404 -12.48 26.71 -16.54
N GLN A 405 -12.39 27.16 -15.29
CA GLN A 405 -11.63 26.47 -14.23
C GLN A 405 -12.04 24.99 -14.20
N PRO A 406 -11.11 24.02 -14.31
CA PRO A 406 -11.45 22.61 -14.27
C PRO A 406 -12.09 22.28 -12.92
N GLN A 407 -13.25 21.63 -12.93
CA GLN A 407 -13.96 21.23 -11.70
C GLN A 407 -13.20 20.08 -11.06
N LYS A 408 -12.29 20.37 -10.14
CA LYS A 408 -11.43 19.36 -9.51
C LYS A 408 -12.28 18.33 -8.74
N TRP A 409 -12.00 17.05 -8.97
CA TRP A 409 -12.52 15.96 -8.16
C TRP A 409 -12.16 16.21 -6.69
N LYS A 410 -13.10 15.90 -5.80
CA LYS A 410 -12.82 15.77 -4.37
C LYS A 410 -12.45 14.31 -4.11
N MET A 411 -11.41 14.10 -3.32
CA MET A 411 -10.92 12.77 -2.97
C MET A 411 -11.04 12.58 -1.47
N ILE A 412 -11.58 11.42 -1.09
CA ILE A 412 -11.39 10.81 0.22
C ILE A 412 -10.34 9.73 0.11
N ARG A 413 -9.48 9.64 1.13
CA ARG A 413 -8.49 8.58 1.30
C ARG A 413 -8.68 7.90 2.65
N GLU A 414 -8.88 6.59 2.62
CA GLU A 414 -8.97 5.74 3.80
C GLU A 414 -7.92 4.63 3.73
N GLU A 415 -7.22 4.39 4.84
CA GLU A 415 -6.25 3.30 4.94
C GLU A 415 -6.82 2.19 5.81
N GLY A 416 -6.60 0.94 5.40
CA GLY A 416 -7.04 -0.20 6.18
C GLY A 416 -6.19 -1.43 5.95
N GLU A 417 -6.53 -2.49 6.65
CA GLU A 417 -5.87 -3.79 6.53
C GLU A 417 -6.84 -4.94 6.80
N TRP A 418 -6.68 -5.99 6.00
CA TRP A 418 -7.26 -7.29 6.27
C TRP A 418 -6.26 -8.09 7.10
N LEU A 419 -6.64 -8.37 8.33
CA LEU A 419 -5.85 -9.13 9.30
C LEU A 419 -6.43 -10.53 9.40
N LYS A 420 -5.55 -11.54 9.37
CA LYS A 420 -5.94 -12.93 9.52
C LYS A 420 -6.70 -13.10 10.83
N TYR A 421 -7.80 -13.86 10.81
CA TYR A 421 -8.63 -14.13 11.99
C TYR A 421 -9.28 -12.91 12.65
N SER A 422 -9.27 -11.75 11.99
CA SER A 422 -9.94 -10.53 12.45
C SER A 422 -10.79 -9.92 11.35
N THR A 423 -10.18 -9.05 10.54
CA THR A 423 -10.84 -8.22 9.53
C THR A 423 -10.77 -8.84 8.13
N ALA A 424 -10.04 -9.94 7.94
CA ALA A 424 -10.00 -10.68 6.67
C ALA A 424 -11.25 -11.58 6.49
N GLY A 425 -12.41 -10.94 6.34
CA GLY A 425 -13.72 -11.59 6.33
C GLY A 425 -14.11 -12.28 5.01
N GLY A 426 -13.34 -12.08 3.93
CA GLY A 426 -13.66 -12.60 2.59
C GLY A 426 -14.83 -11.85 1.92
N ALA A 427 -15.19 -12.25 0.70
CA ALA A 427 -16.27 -11.62 -0.08
C ALA A 427 -17.68 -11.92 0.48
N LEU A 428 -18.70 -11.19 0.01
CA LEU A 428 -20.08 -11.31 0.49
C LEU A 428 -20.64 -12.74 0.46
N ILE A 429 -20.21 -13.55 -0.51
CA ILE A 429 -20.57 -14.97 -0.63
C ILE A 429 -20.12 -15.82 0.57
N SER A 430 -19.11 -15.37 1.32
CA SER A 430 -18.63 -16.03 2.54
C SER A 430 -19.64 -15.98 3.68
N GLY A 431 -20.64 -15.07 3.65
CA GLY A 431 -21.81 -14.98 4.53
C GLY A 431 -21.54 -14.78 6.03
N ASP A 432 -20.82 -15.69 6.66
CA ASP A 432 -20.59 -15.77 8.10
C ASP A 432 -19.53 -14.77 8.59
N THR A 433 -18.60 -14.37 7.73
CA THR A 433 -17.45 -13.54 8.12
C THR A 433 -17.38 -12.19 7.40
N PHE A 434 -18.18 -11.97 6.36
CA PHE A 434 -18.13 -10.76 5.51
C PHE A 434 -18.23 -9.45 6.30
N HIS A 435 -19.15 -9.40 7.27
CA HIS A 435 -19.40 -8.23 8.11
C HIS A 435 -18.21 -7.81 8.97
N ARG A 436 -17.16 -8.65 9.07
CA ARG A 436 -15.94 -8.36 9.84
C ARG A 436 -14.91 -7.55 9.04
N ASN A 437 -15.06 -7.48 7.73
CA ASN A 437 -14.22 -6.61 6.91
C ASN A 437 -14.36 -5.14 7.36
N PRO A 438 -13.34 -4.30 7.16
CA PRO A 438 -13.45 -2.87 7.46
C PRO A 438 -14.63 -2.25 6.71
N GLN A 439 -15.29 -1.27 7.33
CA GLN A 439 -16.51 -0.67 6.82
C GLN A 439 -16.36 0.85 6.82
N PHE A 440 -16.64 1.50 5.71
CA PHE A 440 -16.49 2.95 5.56
C PHE A 440 -17.83 3.56 5.20
N ARG A 441 -18.40 4.34 6.11
CA ARG A 441 -19.63 5.11 5.85
C ARG A 441 -19.26 6.32 5.00
N ILE A 442 -20.04 6.58 3.96
CA ILE A 442 -19.84 7.69 3.02
C ILE A 442 -21.17 8.37 2.70
N GLN A 443 -21.11 9.66 2.39
CA GLN A 443 -22.28 10.43 1.97
C GLN A 443 -22.20 10.76 0.48
N VAL A 444 -23.15 10.29 -0.32
CA VAL A 444 -23.27 10.70 -1.72
C VAL A 444 -24.01 12.04 -1.78
N PRO A 445 -23.36 13.12 -2.24
CA PRO A 445 -23.92 14.47 -2.20
C PRO A 445 -24.97 14.68 -3.29
N GLN A 446 -25.87 15.65 -3.07
CA GLN A 446 -26.85 16.06 -4.07
C GLN A 446 -26.17 16.90 -5.18
N PRO A 447 -26.43 16.62 -6.47
CA PRO A 447 -25.90 17.44 -7.57
C PRO A 447 -26.57 18.83 -7.60
N GLU A 448 -25.81 19.93 -7.70
CA GLU A 448 -26.41 21.27 -7.95
C GLU A 448 -26.64 21.55 -9.43
N GLY A 449 -27.52 22.53 -9.69
CA GLY A 449 -27.51 23.29 -10.94
C GLY A 449 -28.12 22.57 -12.15
N SER A 450 -28.77 21.43 -11.96
CA SER A 450 -29.52 20.77 -13.02
C SER A 450 -30.84 20.25 -12.48
N ALA A 451 -31.90 21.03 -12.71
CA ALA A 451 -33.28 20.54 -12.65
C ALA A 451 -33.35 19.25 -13.49
N GLY A 452 -33.43 18.09 -12.82
CA GLY A 452 -33.52 16.77 -13.47
C GLY A 452 -32.38 15.77 -13.21
N ARG A 453 -31.26 16.12 -12.56
CA ARG A 453 -30.25 15.11 -12.15
C ARG A 453 -30.62 14.44 -10.82
N THR A 454 -31.05 13.17 -10.89
CA THR A 454 -31.49 12.38 -9.71
C THR A 454 -30.37 11.58 -9.03
N TYR A 455 -29.16 11.54 -9.60
CA TYR A 455 -28.05 10.70 -9.15
C TYR A 455 -26.74 11.50 -9.02
N GLY A 456 -25.95 11.19 -8.00
CA GLY A 456 -24.55 11.63 -7.85
C GLY A 456 -23.58 10.58 -8.41
N THR A 457 -22.45 11.04 -8.94
CA THR A 457 -21.37 10.18 -9.46
C THR A 457 -20.26 10.05 -8.42
N ILE A 458 -19.89 8.82 -8.08
CA ILE A 458 -18.66 8.52 -7.33
C ILE A 458 -17.80 7.52 -8.11
N ILE A 459 -16.49 7.59 -7.94
CA ILE A 459 -15.54 6.60 -8.45
C ILE A 459 -14.78 6.04 -7.25
N VAL A 460 -14.79 4.73 -7.08
CA VAL A 460 -14.20 4.04 -5.92
C VAL A 460 -13.05 3.17 -6.40
N GLY A 461 -11.84 3.48 -5.94
CA GLY A 461 -10.61 2.70 -6.13
C GLY A 461 -10.18 2.00 -4.85
N LEU A 462 -9.99 0.69 -4.91
CA LEU A 462 -9.46 -0.13 -3.82
C LEU A 462 -8.10 -0.69 -4.22
N MET A 463 -7.03 -0.17 -3.64
CA MET A 463 -5.65 -0.55 -3.95
C MET A 463 -5.04 -1.35 -2.81
N GLN A 464 -4.39 -2.47 -3.11
CA GLN A 464 -3.62 -3.26 -2.14
C GLN A 464 -2.14 -2.81 -2.10
N LYS A 465 -1.59 -2.66 -0.89
CA LYS A 465 -0.24 -2.12 -0.66
C LYS A 465 0.79 -3.23 -0.47
N GLY A 466 2.05 -2.95 -0.84
CA GLY A 466 3.21 -3.77 -0.45
C GLY A 466 3.35 -5.13 -1.15
N ILE A 467 2.57 -5.37 -2.22
CA ILE A 467 2.62 -6.63 -3.00
C ILE A 467 4.06 -6.93 -3.47
N ARG A 468 4.71 -5.91 -4.05
CA ARG A 468 6.03 -6.06 -4.70
C ARG A 468 7.18 -6.12 -3.69
N ASP A 469 7.13 -5.33 -2.62
CA ASP A 469 8.13 -5.38 -1.55
C ASP A 469 8.16 -6.75 -0.84
N MET A 470 7.01 -7.41 -0.73
CA MET A 470 6.90 -8.73 -0.08
C MET A 470 7.03 -9.92 -1.04
N HIS A 471 7.27 -9.69 -2.34
CA HIS A 471 7.29 -10.74 -3.38
C HIS A 471 6.02 -11.62 -3.38
N GLN A 472 4.89 -11.06 -2.94
CA GLN A 472 3.62 -11.77 -2.86
C GLN A 472 2.85 -11.59 -4.16
N LYS A 473 2.02 -12.57 -4.51
CA LYS A 473 1.06 -12.39 -5.60
C LYS A 473 -0.07 -11.45 -5.12
N PRO A 474 -0.60 -10.58 -6.00
CA PRO A 474 -1.75 -9.76 -5.65
C PRO A 474 -2.92 -10.64 -5.22
N ARG A 475 -3.59 -10.24 -4.15
CA ARG A 475 -4.83 -10.87 -3.68
C ARG A 475 -5.96 -10.53 -4.65
N SER A 476 -6.96 -11.40 -4.73
CA SER A 476 -8.19 -11.07 -5.45
C SER A 476 -9.01 -10.13 -4.56
N ILE A 477 -9.12 -8.86 -4.93
CA ILE A 477 -9.73 -7.81 -4.09
C ILE A 477 -10.97 -7.22 -4.76
N GLY A 478 -11.91 -6.73 -3.95
CA GLY A 478 -13.14 -6.09 -4.42
C GLY A 478 -13.85 -5.37 -3.27
N TYR A 479 -14.95 -4.70 -3.59
CA TYR A 479 -15.76 -4.00 -2.59
C TYR A 479 -17.25 -4.10 -2.92
N THR A 480 -18.08 -3.89 -1.91
CA THR A 480 -19.53 -3.75 -2.07
C THR A 480 -20.02 -2.44 -1.46
N ILE A 481 -21.07 -1.87 -2.04
CA ILE A 481 -21.70 -0.63 -1.59
C ILE A 481 -23.14 -0.93 -1.18
N HIS A 482 -23.49 -0.70 0.08
CA HIS A 482 -24.85 -0.85 0.60
C HIS A 482 -25.42 0.52 0.97
N ARG A 483 -26.72 0.74 0.72
CA ARG A 483 -27.39 1.96 1.19
C ARG A 483 -27.64 1.84 2.68
N LEU A 484 -27.37 2.90 3.43
CA LEU A 484 -27.56 2.92 4.87
C LEU A 484 -28.92 3.56 5.21
N PRO A 485 -29.85 2.80 5.81
CA PRO A 485 -31.08 3.39 6.33
C PRO A 485 -30.81 4.33 7.52
N PRO A 486 -31.66 5.34 7.77
CA PRO A 486 -31.47 6.32 8.85
C PRO A 486 -31.22 5.70 10.23
N GLU A 487 -31.84 4.56 10.53
CA GLU A 487 -31.73 3.83 11.79
C GLU A 487 -30.36 3.14 12.03
N TYR A 488 -29.49 3.12 11.03
CA TYR A 488 -28.12 2.58 11.10
C TYR A 488 -27.03 3.65 11.04
N VAL A 489 -27.37 4.92 10.81
CA VAL A 489 -26.39 6.01 10.59
C VAL A 489 -25.49 6.26 11.81
N GLN A 490 -25.96 6.04 13.03
CA GLN A 490 -25.20 6.27 14.27
C GLN A 490 -24.70 5.00 14.95
N LYS A 491 -24.91 3.83 14.36
CA LYS A 491 -24.45 2.55 14.94
C LYS A 491 -23.00 2.30 14.49
N GLY A 492 -22.22 1.64 15.34
CA GLY A 492 -20.86 1.20 15.03
C GLY A 492 -20.83 0.17 13.88
N PRO A 493 -19.85 -0.75 13.85
CA PRO A 493 -19.75 -1.72 12.75
C PRO A 493 -21.06 -2.48 12.53
N LEU A 494 -21.48 -2.60 11.27
CA LEU A 494 -22.70 -3.30 10.88
C LEU A 494 -22.48 -4.81 11.02
N GLY A 495 -23.43 -5.48 11.68
CA GLY A 495 -23.36 -6.92 11.94
C GLY A 495 -23.89 -7.78 10.79
N LYS A 496 -23.77 -9.10 10.94
CA LYS A 496 -24.26 -10.11 9.97
C LYS A 496 -25.72 -9.89 9.54
N SER A 497 -26.60 -9.55 10.47
CA SER A 497 -28.03 -9.35 10.21
C SER A 497 -28.31 -8.24 9.20
N PHE A 498 -27.50 -7.18 9.18
CA PHE A 498 -27.63 -6.10 8.20
C PHE A 498 -27.33 -6.61 6.79
N PHE A 499 -26.19 -7.27 6.58
CA PHE A 499 -25.80 -7.75 5.25
C PHE A 499 -26.66 -8.91 4.74
N SER A 500 -27.35 -9.62 5.65
CA SER A 500 -28.38 -10.59 5.25
C SER A 500 -29.72 -9.95 4.87
N ALA A 501 -30.04 -8.78 5.43
CA ALA A 501 -31.32 -8.10 5.21
C ALA A 501 -31.29 -7.11 4.03
N TYR A 502 -30.15 -6.46 3.78
CA TYR A 502 -30.02 -5.41 2.76
C TYR A 502 -29.08 -5.86 1.64
N ALA A 503 -29.58 -5.84 0.40
CA ALA A 503 -28.79 -6.17 -0.78
C ALA A 503 -27.78 -5.06 -1.13
N ALA A 504 -26.65 -5.45 -1.71
CA ALA A 504 -25.68 -4.50 -2.27
C ALA A 504 -26.33 -3.71 -3.42
N MET A 505 -26.18 -2.38 -3.39
CA MET A 505 -26.66 -1.47 -4.44
C MET A 505 -25.68 -1.37 -5.60
N ALA A 506 -24.40 -1.53 -5.30
CA ALA A 506 -23.32 -1.58 -6.27
C ALA A 506 -22.16 -2.40 -5.70
N ALA A 507 -21.24 -2.79 -6.56
CA ALA A 507 -20.01 -3.47 -6.18
C ALA A 507 -18.90 -3.12 -7.17
N SER A 508 -17.66 -3.47 -6.86
CA SER A 508 -16.58 -3.44 -7.85
C SER A 508 -16.96 -4.28 -9.09
N PRO A 509 -16.40 -3.99 -10.29
CA PRO A 509 -16.70 -4.74 -11.51
C PRO A 509 -16.46 -6.25 -11.39
N GLY A 510 -15.58 -6.65 -10.48
CA GLY A 510 -15.36 -8.01 -10.04
C GLY A 510 -14.38 -8.03 -8.87
N TYR A 511 -14.03 -9.24 -8.43
CA TYR A 511 -12.85 -9.47 -7.61
C TYR A 511 -11.68 -9.79 -8.54
N LEU A 512 -10.68 -8.92 -8.57
CA LEU A 512 -9.57 -9.01 -9.51
C LEU A 512 -8.25 -9.10 -8.75
N ASN A 513 -7.32 -9.86 -9.30
CA ASN A 513 -5.95 -10.00 -8.81
C ASN A 513 -5.04 -8.89 -9.37
N THR A 514 -5.47 -7.65 -9.23
CA THR A 514 -4.77 -6.45 -9.72
C THR A 514 -4.30 -5.58 -8.56
N ARG A 515 -3.36 -4.66 -8.82
CA ARG A 515 -2.89 -3.71 -7.80
C ARG A 515 -4.02 -2.86 -7.24
N GLU A 516 -4.92 -2.40 -8.10
CA GLU A 516 -6.13 -1.68 -7.75
C GLU A 516 -7.33 -2.20 -8.55
N VAL A 517 -8.51 -2.18 -7.92
CA VAL A 517 -9.81 -2.34 -8.58
C VAL A 517 -10.60 -1.06 -8.46
N CYS A 518 -11.03 -0.52 -9.60
CA CYS A 518 -11.76 0.74 -9.69
C CYS A 518 -13.15 0.53 -10.30
N GLY A 519 -14.14 1.31 -9.85
CA GLY A 519 -15.49 1.29 -10.41
C GLY A 519 -16.18 2.64 -10.27
N ARG A 520 -16.87 3.05 -11.34
CA ARG A 520 -17.68 4.26 -11.44
C ARG A 520 -19.14 3.94 -11.14
N HIS A 521 -19.73 4.66 -10.19
CA HIS A 521 -21.09 4.40 -9.68
C HIS A 521 -21.97 5.65 -9.77
N LYS A 522 -23.21 5.47 -10.21
CA LYS A 522 -24.27 6.48 -10.15
C LYS A 522 -25.26 6.10 -9.06
N LEU A 523 -25.25 6.81 -7.96
CA LEU A 523 -26.04 6.50 -6.76
C LEU A 523 -26.99 7.66 -6.46
N ARG A 524 -28.14 7.37 -5.83
CA ARG A 524 -29.02 8.43 -5.35
C ARG A 524 -28.32 9.16 -4.19
N PRO A 525 -28.55 10.46 -4.00
CA PRO A 525 -28.02 11.16 -2.83
C PRO A 525 -28.46 10.48 -1.51
N GLY A 526 -27.54 10.36 -0.55
CA GLY A 526 -27.80 9.72 0.74
C GLY A 526 -26.58 9.03 1.34
N GLU A 527 -26.80 8.29 2.44
CA GLU A 527 -25.77 7.57 3.19
C GLU A 527 -25.56 6.15 2.64
N TYR A 528 -24.29 5.74 2.55
CA TYR A 528 -23.87 4.43 2.08
C TYR A 528 -22.73 3.89 2.93
N VAL A 529 -22.51 2.58 2.88
CA VAL A 529 -21.34 1.92 3.44
C VAL A 529 -20.59 1.17 2.35
N ILE A 530 -19.28 1.38 2.27
CA ILE A 530 -18.37 0.63 1.41
C ILE A 530 -17.64 -0.38 2.29
N THR A 531 -17.70 -1.65 1.89
CA THR A 531 -17.01 -2.76 2.57
C THR A 531 -15.97 -3.35 1.61
N PRO A 532 -14.69 -2.94 1.72
CA PRO A 532 -13.59 -3.54 0.96
C PRO A 532 -13.19 -4.90 1.55
N SER A 533 -12.92 -5.87 0.68
CA SER A 533 -12.54 -7.22 1.09
C SER A 533 -11.66 -7.92 0.06
N THR A 534 -10.90 -8.91 0.52
CA THR A 534 -10.36 -9.98 -0.34
C THR A 534 -11.47 -10.95 -0.72
N PHE A 535 -11.28 -11.71 -1.79
CA PHE A 535 -12.25 -12.72 -2.21
C PHE A 535 -12.32 -13.85 -1.18
N ASN A 536 -11.16 -14.41 -0.84
CA ASN A 536 -11.03 -15.48 0.14
C ASN A 536 -10.95 -14.91 1.56
N GLN A 537 -11.44 -15.67 2.52
CA GLN A 537 -11.26 -15.37 3.95
C GLN A 537 -9.79 -15.53 4.35
N ASN A 538 -9.38 -14.84 5.42
CA ASN A 538 -8.03 -14.95 6.00
C ASN A 538 -6.87 -14.58 5.05
N GLU A 539 -7.14 -13.87 3.96
CA GLU A 539 -6.08 -13.26 3.16
C GLU A 539 -5.66 -11.92 3.75
N GLU A 540 -4.38 -11.81 4.09
CA GLU A 540 -3.82 -10.58 4.62
C GLU A 540 -3.31 -9.67 3.52
N ALA A 541 -3.73 -8.42 3.59
CA ALA A 541 -3.10 -7.32 2.87
C ALA A 541 -3.50 -5.98 3.51
N LYS A 542 -2.62 -5.00 3.36
CA LYS A 542 -2.95 -3.59 3.61
C LYS A 542 -3.59 -3.02 2.36
N PHE A 543 -4.49 -2.07 2.51
CA PHE A 543 -5.14 -1.41 1.39
C PHE A 543 -5.28 0.09 1.57
N LEU A 544 -5.56 0.75 0.46
CA LEU A 544 -5.92 2.15 0.32
C LEU A 544 -7.26 2.20 -0.40
N LEU A 545 -8.28 2.76 0.23
CA LEU A 545 -9.57 3.04 -0.38
C LEU A 545 -9.62 4.52 -0.76
N ARG A 546 -9.86 4.80 -2.03
CA ARG A 546 -9.95 6.15 -2.59
C ARG A 546 -11.32 6.36 -3.20
N ILE A 547 -11.96 7.47 -2.85
CA ILE A 547 -13.31 7.79 -3.33
C ILE A 547 -13.28 9.18 -3.94
N PHE A 548 -13.54 9.23 -5.25
CA PHE A 548 -13.59 10.45 -6.02
C PHE A 548 -15.06 10.85 -6.22
N SER A 549 -15.38 12.09 -5.90
CA SER A 549 -16.73 12.64 -6.05
C SER A 549 -16.69 14.06 -6.63
N GLU A 550 -17.76 14.45 -7.32
CA GLU A 550 -17.88 15.80 -7.91
C GLU A 550 -17.98 16.91 -6.84
N ARG A 551 -18.29 16.53 -5.60
CA ARG A 551 -18.46 17.41 -4.42
C ARG A 551 -17.78 16.79 -3.21
N VAL A 552 -17.61 17.57 -2.15
CA VAL A 552 -17.06 17.06 -0.89
C VAL A 552 -17.96 15.92 -0.39
N CYS A 553 -17.33 14.79 -0.13
CA CYS A 553 -17.92 13.63 0.50
C CYS A 553 -17.18 13.48 1.83
N GLU A 554 -17.90 13.11 2.89
CA GLU A 554 -17.29 12.73 4.16
C GLU A 554 -17.22 11.21 4.24
N SER A 555 -16.15 10.71 4.85
CA SER A 555 -16.01 9.30 5.21
C SER A 555 -15.73 9.14 6.69
N VAL A 556 -16.25 8.04 7.23
CA VAL A 556 -15.96 7.61 8.60
C VAL A 556 -15.79 6.09 8.58
N GLU A 557 -14.66 5.60 9.07
CA GLU A 557 -14.50 4.17 9.38
C GLU A 557 -15.50 3.80 10.49
N LEU A 558 -16.40 2.86 10.20
CA LEU A 558 -17.28 2.25 11.19
C LEU A 558 -16.49 1.19 11.95
N ASP A 559 -15.73 1.63 12.95
CA ASP A 559 -15.04 0.78 13.91
C ASP A 559 -15.67 0.91 15.32
N THR A 560 -15.30 0.00 16.21
CA THR A 560 -15.68 0.03 17.61
C THR A 560 -14.70 0.85 18.43
N THR A 561 -15.18 1.83 19.19
CA THR A 561 -14.35 2.51 20.20
C THR A 561 -13.95 1.54 21.30
N THR A 562 -12.66 1.47 21.59
CA THR A 562 -12.14 0.65 22.70
C THR A 562 -12.67 1.18 24.03
N CYS A 563 -13.42 0.36 24.77
CA CYS A 563 -13.94 0.74 26.08
C CYS A 563 -14.27 -0.48 26.94
N VAL A 564 -14.32 -0.27 28.25
CA VAL A 564 -14.86 -1.22 29.23
C VAL A 564 -16.27 -0.79 29.59
N PHE A 565 -17.16 -1.75 29.73
CA PHE A 565 -18.52 -1.59 30.21
C PHE A 565 -18.83 -2.75 31.16
N ASP A 566 -19.91 -2.64 31.92
CA ASP A 566 -20.29 -3.70 32.84
C ASP A 566 -20.48 -5.02 32.05
N PRO A 567 -19.77 -6.11 32.40
CA PRO A 567 -19.96 -7.38 31.74
C PRO A 567 -21.44 -7.76 31.81
N VAL A 568 -21.97 -8.34 30.74
CA VAL A 568 -23.37 -8.79 30.70
C VAL A 568 -23.60 -9.66 31.94
N ASP A 569 -24.56 -9.29 32.80
CA ASP A 569 -24.79 -9.90 34.11
C ASP A 569 -24.78 -11.43 34.00
N PHE A 570 -23.63 -12.02 34.33
CA PHE A 570 -23.54 -13.43 34.65
C PHE A 570 -23.75 -13.48 36.15
N ASN A 571 -24.91 -13.98 36.56
CA ASN A 571 -25.10 -14.42 37.93
C ASN A 571 -24.64 -15.89 38.01
N PRO A 572 -23.37 -16.19 38.35
CA PRO A 572 -22.91 -17.58 38.48
C PRO A 572 -23.50 -18.27 39.70
N ASN A 573 -24.23 -17.56 40.57
CA ASN A 573 -24.80 -18.11 41.79
C ASN A 573 -26.31 -18.35 41.62
N PRO A 574 -26.81 -19.57 41.92
CA PRO A 574 -28.23 -19.74 42.23
C PRO A 574 -28.59 -18.87 43.45
N PRO A 575 -29.85 -18.44 43.60
CA PRO A 575 -30.29 -17.75 44.80
C PRO A 575 -30.24 -18.71 46.00
N GLY A 576 -29.16 -18.65 46.79
CA GLY A 576 -29.02 -19.43 48.04
C GLY A 576 -27.61 -19.48 48.65
N GLY A 577 -27.28 -18.51 49.52
CA GLY A 577 -26.37 -18.66 50.68
C GLY A 577 -24.87 -18.28 50.55
N PRO A 578 -24.37 -17.20 51.18
CA PRO A 578 -22.96 -16.77 51.06
C PRO A 578 -21.96 -17.22 52.16
N GLN A 579 -22.37 -17.90 53.24
CA GLN A 579 -21.52 -18.03 54.44
C GLN A 579 -20.80 -19.39 54.63
N SER A 580 -21.29 -20.49 54.03
CA SER A 580 -20.68 -21.83 54.23
C SER A 580 -19.49 -22.10 53.31
N LEU A 581 -19.57 -21.68 52.03
CA LEU A 581 -18.52 -21.88 51.03
C LEU A 581 -17.27 -21.02 51.28
N THR A 582 -17.41 -19.89 51.97
CA THR A 582 -16.31 -18.96 52.27
C THR A 582 -15.39 -19.46 53.38
N MET A 583 -15.90 -20.22 54.36
CA MET A 583 -15.08 -20.78 55.44
C MET A 583 -14.16 -21.91 54.97
N GLU A 584 -14.70 -22.88 54.22
CA GLU A 584 -13.92 -23.98 53.62
C GLU A 584 -12.88 -23.45 52.64
N PHE A 585 -13.24 -22.45 51.83
CA PHE A 585 -12.33 -21.81 50.89
C PHE A 585 -11.20 -21.05 51.59
N LYS A 586 -11.49 -20.43 52.74
CA LYS A 586 -10.51 -19.74 53.61
C LYS A 586 -9.60 -20.71 54.35
N GLU A 587 -10.09 -21.91 54.68
CA GLU A 587 -9.30 -22.97 55.27
C GLU A 587 -8.38 -23.64 54.24
N ALA A 588 -8.88 -23.90 53.03
CA ALA A 588 -8.07 -24.35 51.90
C ALA A 588 -6.96 -23.33 51.56
N PHE A 589 -7.28 -22.03 51.53
CA PHE A 589 -6.27 -20.99 51.33
C PHE A 589 -5.22 -20.99 52.46
N ARG A 590 -5.62 -21.09 53.73
CA ARG A 590 -4.67 -21.13 54.85
C ARG A 590 -3.73 -22.34 54.78
N ASN A 591 -4.26 -23.50 54.42
CA ASN A 591 -3.45 -24.71 54.24
C ASN A 591 -2.39 -24.52 53.16
N VAL A 592 -2.72 -23.76 52.11
CA VAL A 592 -1.75 -23.47 51.06
C VAL A 592 -0.85 -22.30 51.43
N ALA A 593 -1.33 -21.15 51.90
CA ALA A 593 -0.51 -19.99 52.28
C ALA A 593 0.45 -20.29 53.44
N GLY A 594 0.13 -21.26 54.30
CA GLY A 594 0.90 -21.62 55.47
C GLY A 594 1.01 -20.47 56.47
N GLN A 595 2.07 -20.45 57.27
CA GLN A 595 2.29 -19.43 58.31
C GLN A 595 2.47 -18.00 57.76
N SER A 596 2.83 -17.87 56.47
CA SER A 596 3.04 -16.56 55.84
C SER A 596 1.76 -15.77 55.60
N GLY A 597 0.60 -16.44 55.54
CA GLY A 597 -0.70 -15.80 55.26
C GLY A 597 -0.87 -15.20 53.87
N VAL A 598 0.14 -15.33 52.99
CA VAL A 598 0.18 -14.78 51.63
C VAL A 598 0.65 -15.84 50.62
N ILE A 599 0.34 -15.63 49.34
CA ILE A 599 0.80 -16.51 48.26
C ILE A 599 1.55 -15.70 47.18
N GLY A 600 2.72 -16.19 46.77
CA GLY A 600 3.45 -15.65 45.61
C GLY A 600 3.05 -16.33 44.30
N ALA A 601 3.48 -15.77 43.17
CA ALA A 601 3.14 -16.23 41.82
C ALA A 601 3.43 -17.72 41.56
N ALA A 602 4.56 -18.25 42.04
CA ALA A 602 4.91 -19.67 41.82
C ALA A 602 3.90 -20.62 42.49
N LYS A 603 3.50 -20.29 43.73
CA LYS A 603 2.53 -21.08 44.47
C LYS A 603 1.13 -20.94 43.88
N LEU A 604 0.77 -19.72 43.46
CA LEU A 604 -0.49 -19.46 42.75
C LEU A 604 -0.59 -20.32 41.48
N ARG A 605 0.48 -20.38 40.67
CA ARG A 605 0.54 -21.25 39.48
C ARG A 605 0.24 -22.70 39.82
N ASP A 606 0.87 -23.24 40.85
CA ASP A 606 0.72 -24.65 41.22
C ASP A 606 -0.71 -24.97 41.69
N ILE A 607 -1.32 -24.07 42.47
CA ILE A 607 -2.73 -24.18 42.88
C ILE A 607 -3.66 -24.17 41.67
N LEU A 608 -3.46 -23.21 40.76
CA LEU A 608 -4.29 -23.06 39.58
C LEU A 608 -4.14 -24.26 38.64
N ASN A 609 -2.94 -24.80 38.47
CA ASN A 609 -2.72 -25.97 37.64
C ASN A 609 -3.37 -27.22 38.24
N ALA A 610 -3.28 -27.40 39.56
CA ALA A 610 -3.99 -28.48 40.24
C ALA A 610 -5.52 -28.40 40.06
N ALA A 611 -6.07 -27.18 40.03
CA ALA A 611 -7.51 -26.96 39.91
C ALA A 611 -8.05 -26.99 38.48
N PHE A 612 -7.32 -26.47 37.49
CA PHE A 612 -7.85 -26.24 36.14
C PHE A 612 -7.37 -27.26 35.09
N VAL A 613 -6.20 -27.90 35.26
CA VAL A 613 -5.67 -28.87 34.27
C VAL A 613 -6.55 -30.12 34.17
N GLN A 614 -7.28 -30.47 35.24
CA GLN A 614 -8.25 -31.55 35.21
C GLN A 614 -9.54 -31.19 34.45
N GLU A 615 -9.80 -29.90 34.23
CA GLU A 615 -11.01 -29.42 33.56
C GLU A 615 -10.83 -29.15 32.07
N PHE A 616 -9.59 -29.04 31.57
CA PHE A 616 -9.28 -28.69 30.19
C PHE A 616 -8.02 -29.37 29.68
N PRO A 617 -7.96 -29.73 28.39
CA PRO A 617 -6.70 -30.12 27.76
C PRO A 617 -5.88 -28.87 27.43
N PHE A 618 -4.99 -28.46 28.35
CA PHE A 618 -4.00 -27.39 28.14
C PHE A 618 -2.74 -27.66 28.98
N ASP A 619 -1.63 -27.00 28.64
CA ASP A 619 -0.31 -27.25 29.27
C ASP A 619 -0.18 -26.70 30.71
N GLY A 620 -1.25 -26.11 31.24
CA GLY A 620 -1.26 -25.40 32.52
C GLY A 620 -0.89 -23.93 32.39
N PHE A 621 -1.17 -23.17 33.44
CA PHE A 621 -0.78 -21.77 33.56
C PHE A 621 0.73 -21.64 33.67
N SER A 622 1.26 -20.68 32.92
CA SER A 622 2.66 -20.30 32.99
C SER A 622 2.97 -19.50 34.27
N ILE A 623 4.25 -19.44 34.66
CA ILE A 623 4.68 -18.58 35.77
C ILE A 623 4.42 -17.09 35.47
N GLU A 624 4.51 -16.69 34.21
CA GLU A 624 4.23 -15.33 33.79
C GLU A 624 2.74 -15.01 33.95
N THR A 625 1.86 -15.96 33.61
CA THR A 625 0.42 -15.78 33.76
C THR A 625 0.05 -15.58 35.23
N ALA A 626 0.69 -16.35 36.12
CA ALA A 626 0.53 -16.18 37.56
C ALA A 626 1.11 -14.85 38.07
N ARG A 627 2.21 -14.34 37.49
CA ARG A 627 2.76 -13.01 37.84
C ARG A 627 1.81 -11.89 37.43
N SER A 628 1.25 -11.94 36.22
CA SER A 628 0.27 -10.93 35.76
C SER A 628 -1.01 -10.97 36.61
N MET A 629 -1.46 -12.17 37.02
CA MET A 629 -2.59 -12.31 37.95
C MET A 629 -2.33 -11.68 39.31
N VAL A 630 -1.09 -11.81 39.81
CA VAL A 630 -0.67 -11.14 41.04
C VAL A 630 -0.69 -9.64 40.84
N ALA A 631 -0.05 -9.14 39.77
CA ALA A 631 0.01 -7.71 39.45
C ALA A 631 -1.39 -7.06 39.32
N LEU A 632 -2.36 -7.77 38.74
CA LEU A 632 -3.75 -7.30 38.65
C LEU A 632 -4.40 -7.02 40.02
N MET A 633 -4.04 -7.81 41.04
CA MET A 633 -4.67 -7.75 42.37
C MET A 633 -3.82 -6.99 43.40
N ASP A 634 -2.53 -6.81 43.10
CA ASP A 634 -1.49 -6.26 43.97
C ASP A 634 -1.32 -4.75 43.74
N ALA A 635 -2.29 -3.97 44.21
CA ALA A 635 -2.30 -2.51 44.07
C ALA A 635 -1.15 -1.81 44.83
N ASP A 636 -0.59 -2.47 45.86
CA ASP A 636 0.47 -1.97 46.74
C ASP A 636 1.88 -2.47 46.39
N LEU A 637 2.02 -3.22 45.28
CA LEU A 637 3.31 -3.70 44.76
C LEU A 637 4.07 -4.62 45.73
N THR A 638 3.36 -5.41 46.52
CA THR A 638 3.94 -6.37 47.48
C THR A 638 4.51 -7.62 46.80
N GLY A 639 4.06 -7.92 45.57
CA GLY A 639 4.42 -9.11 44.82
C GLY A 639 3.77 -10.40 45.32
N VAL A 640 2.79 -10.30 46.25
CA VAL A 640 2.10 -11.43 46.87
C VAL A 640 0.60 -11.15 47.01
N LEU A 641 -0.20 -12.20 47.25
CA LEU A 641 -1.65 -12.08 47.43
C LEU A 641 -2.07 -12.49 48.85
N GLY A 642 -2.83 -11.62 49.50
CA GLY A 642 -3.63 -11.97 50.67
C GLY A 642 -4.92 -12.71 50.31
N PHE A 643 -5.66 -13.16 51.34
CA PHE A 643 -6.87 -13.96 51.14
C PHE A 643 -7.97 -13.23 50.35
N SER A 644 -8.22 -11.94 50.63
CA SER A 644 -9.25 -11.15 49.95
C SER A 644 -8.94 -10.96 48.46
N GLN A 645 -7.69 -10.63 48.15
CA GLN A 645 -7.19 -10.51 46.78
C GLN A 645 -7.31 -11.85 46.03
N PHE A 646 -6.91 -12.95 46.67
CA PHE A 646 -7.05 -14.28 46.09
C PHE A 646 -8.51 -14.68 45.85
N GLU A 647 -9.42 -14.40 46.79
CA GLU A 647 -10.84 -14.70 46.66
C GLU A 647 -11.45 -13.97 45.45
N ASN A 648 -11.13 -12.70 45.28
CA ASN A 648 -11.60 -11.90 44.14
C ASN A 648 -11.03 -12.42 42.81
N LEU A 649 -9.73 -12.72 42.76
CA LEU A 649 -9.10 -13.34 41.60
C LEU A 649 -9.79 -14.67 41.22
N TRP A 650 -10.11 -15.50 42.21
CA TRP A 650 -10.75 -16.79 41.98
C TRP A 650 -12.16 -16.65 41.41
N LYS A 651 -12.94 -15.66 41.87
CA LYS A 651 -14.27 -15.34 41.32
C LYS A 651 -14.15 -14.92 39.84
N ASN A 652 -13.21 -14.04 39.52
CA ASN A 652 -12.95 -13.60 38.15
C ASN A 652 -12.55 -14.78 37.25
N LEU A 653 -11.65 -15.64 37.72
CA LEU A 653 -11.21 -16.82 36.96
C LEU A 653 -12.34 -17.80 36.68
N LYS A 654 -13.26 -18.03 37.63
CA LYS A 654 -14.46 -18.85 37.39
C LYS A 654 -15.33 -18.25 36.29
N GLN A 655 -15.53 -16.94 36.29
CA GLN A 655 -16.32 -16.25 35.27
C GLN A 655 -15.65 -16.35 33.89
N TRP A 656 -14.38 -15.99 33.78
CA TRP A 656 -13.63 -16.07 32.51
C TRP A 656 -13.53 -17.50 31.99
N LYS A 657 -13.35 -18.49 32.87
CA LYS A 657 -13.45 -19.92 32.52
C LYS A 657 -14.78 -20.27 31.87
N THR A 658 -15.87 -19.81 32.47
CA THR A 658 -17.23 -20.12 32.00
C THR A 658 -17.49 -19.52 30.62
N ILE A 659 -17.00 -18.29 30.40
CA ILE A 659 -17.05 -17.64 29.09
C ILE A 659 -16.24 -18.46 28.07
N PHE A 660 -14.99 -18.83 28.40
CA PHE A 660 -14.14 -19.61 27.49
C PHE A 660 -14.79 -20.94 27.06
N LYS A 661 -15.36 -21.71 27.99
CA LYS A 661 -16.05 -22.99 27.70
C LYS A 661 -17.18 -22.84 26.67
N ARG A 662 -17.82 -21.67 26.59
CA ARG A 662 -18.90 -21.42 25.61
C ARG A 662 -18.38 -21.32 24.18
N TYR A 663 -17.12 -20.91 24.01
CA TYR A 663 -16.50 -20.67 22.70
C TYR A 663 -15.52 -21.77 22.27
N ASP A 664 -15.01 -22.58 23.21
CA ASP A 664 -14.31 -23.84 22.92
C ASP A 664 -15.31 -24.96 22.57
N ARG A 665 -15.96 -24.84 21.41
CA ARG A 665 -17.05 -25.75 20.98
C ARG A 665 -16.63 -27.21 20.86
N ASN A 666 -15.34 -27.45 20.62
CA ASN A 666 -14.79 -28.78 20.38
C ASN A 666 -14.05 -29.35 21.60
N CYS A 667 -14.08 -28.65 22.75
CA CYS A 667 -13.39 -29.03 23.99
C CYS A 667 -11.89 -29.30 23.77
N THR A 668 -11.26 -28.46 22.94
CA THR A 668 -9.85 -28.59 22.54
C THR A 668 -8.89 -27.84 23.45
N GLY A 669 -9.41 -27.07 24.43
CA GLY A 669 -8.61 -26.15 25.23
C GLY A 669 -8.19 -24.89 24.48
N LYS A 670 -8.73 -24.69 23.28
CA LYS A 670 -8.41 -23.59 22.36
C LYS A 670 -9.68 -22.95 21.81
N MET A 671 -9.62 -21.66 21.51
CA MET A 671 -10.71 -20.94 20.84
C MET A 671 -10.21 -20.23 19.59
N ASN A 672 -11.10 -20.08 18.60
CA ASN A 672 -10.77 -19.39 17.37
C ASN A 672 -10.68 -17.88 17.60
N ALA A 673 -9.62 -17.25 17.11
CA ALA A 673 -9.45 -15.81 17.22
C ALA A 673 -10.56 -15.02 16.54
N PHE A 674 -11.31 -15.55 15.56
CA PHE A 674 -12.51 -14.85 15.06
C PHE A 674 -13.56 -14.63 16.15
N ASP A 675 -13.75 -15.57 17.08
CA ASP A 675 -14.76 -15.43 18.12
C ASP A 675 -14.35 -14.43 19.21
N LEU A 676 -13.08 -14.03 19.25
CA LEU A 676 -12.49 -13.22 20.31
C LEU A 676 -13.19 -11.86 20.50
N ARG A 677 -13.70 -11.21 19.44
CA ARG A 677 -14.46 -9.95 19.61
C ARG A 677 -15.71 -10.15 20.45
N GLU A 678 -16.46 -11.20 20.20
CA GLU A 678 -17.68 -11.52 20.97
C GLU A 678 -17.33 -12.06 22.36
N VAL A 679 -16.24 -12.82 22.49
CA VAL A 679 -15.71 -13.27 23.80
C VAL A 679 -15.38 -12.06 24.66
N MET A 680 -14.58 -11.12 24.15
CA MET A 680 -14.16 -9.93 24.90
C MET A 680 -15.35 -9.01 25.20
N LYS A 681 -16.31 -8.89 24.29
CA LYS A 681 -17.57 -8.17 24.55
C LYS A 681 -18.35 -8.83 25.69
N THR A 682 -18.38 -10.16 25.77
CA THR A 682 -18.99 -10.89 26.88
C THR A 682 -18.25 -10.65 28.20
N VAL A 683 -16.93 -10.47 28.15
CA VAL A 683 -16.08 -10.08 29.29
C VAL A 683 -16.30 -8.61 29.71
N GLY A 684 -17.03 -7.81 28.92
CA GLY A 684 -17.27 -6.37 29.19
C GLY A 684 -16.28 -5.44 28.48
N VAL A 685 -15.60 -5.92 27.45
CA VAL A 685 -14.58 -5.14 26.71
C VAL A 685 -14.92 -5.06 25.23
N ARG A 686 -15.01 -3.83 24.72
CA ARG A 686 -15.04 -3.53 23.28
C ARG A 686 -13.67 -3.03 22.83
N MET A 687 -13.28 -3.36 21.60
CA MET A 687 -11.93 -3.07 21.09
C MET A 687 -11.98 -2.65 19.63
N SER A 688 -11.18 -1.65 19.29
CA SER A 688 -10.92 -1.23 17.92
C SER A 688 -10.08 -2.25 17.14
N ASN A 689 -10.07 -2.11 15.82
CA ASN A 689 -9.23 -2.89 14.91
C ASN A 689 -7.75 -2.81 15.27
N GLN A 690 -7.27 -1.64 15.69
CA GLN A 690 -5.88 -1.43 16.08
C GLN A 690 -5.48 -2.24 17.32
N VAL A 691 -6.32 -2.22 18.36
CA VAL A 691 -6.09 -3.01 19.59
C VAL A 691 -6.17 -4.50 19.27
N TYR A 692 -7.15 -4.90 18.47
CA TYR A 692 -7.34 -6.29 18.08
C TYR A 692 -6.11 -6.88 17.37
N LYS A 693 -5.49 -6.10 16.47
CA LYS A 693 -4.26 -6.51 15.77
C LYS A 693 -3.15 -6.89 16.74
N VAL A 694 -2.94 -6.08 17.78
CA VAL A 694 -1.89 -6.34 18.77
C VAL A 694 -2.19 -7.62 19.53
N ILE A 695 -3.46 -7.85 19.84
CA ILE A 695 -3.92 -9.06 20.52
C ILE A 695 -3.69 -10.30 19.65
N THR A 696 -4.11 -10.28 18.38
CA THR A 696 -3.88 -11.43 17.51
C THR A 696 -2.40 -11.71 17.30
N CYS A 697 -1.58 -10.68 17.04
CA CYS A 697 -0.14 -10.86 16.88
C CYS A 697 0.55 -11.45 18.12
N ARG A 698 -0.03 -11.30 19.32
CA ARG A 698 0.61 -11.69 20.58
C ARG A 698 0.08 -13.01 21.14
N TYR A 699 -1.22 -13.26 21.04
CA TYR A 699 -1.90 -14.32 21.79
C TYR A 699 -2.46 -15.45 20.90
N THR A 700 -2.33 -15.37 19.58
CA THR A 700 -2.77 -16.45 18.68
C THR A 700 -1.60 -17.29 18.20
N ASP A 701 -1.82 -18.59 18.07
CA ASP A 701 -0.87 -19.49 17.39
C ASP A 701 -0.90 -19.33 15.85
N GLY A 702 -0.08 -20.10 15.13
CA GLY A 702 0.02 -20.04 13.67
C GLY A 702 -1.29 -20.36 12.93
N ASP A 703 -2.19 -21.06 13.61
CA ASP A 703 -3.51 -21.46 13.10
C ASP A 703 -4.63 -20.50 13.54
N GLY A 704 -4.27 -19.41 14.25
CA GLY A 704 -5.22 -18.42 14.71
C GLY A 704 -6.05 -18.87 15.90
N GLN A 705 -5.57 -19.85 16.66
CA GLN A 705 -6.21 -20.32 17.87
C GLN A 705 -5.57 -19.65 19.10
N ILE A 706 -6.35 -19.49 20.16
CA ILE A 706 -5.92 -18.95 21.45
C ILE A 706 -6.12 -20.04 22.48
N GLU A 707 -5.04 -20.50 23.11
CA GLU A 707 -5.10 -21.46 24.21
C GLU A 707 -5.67 -20.80 25.48
N PHE A 708 -6.28 -21.60 26.36
CA PHE A 708 -6.84 -21.12 27.63
C PHE A 708 -5.85 -20.28 28.47
N ASN A 709 -4.57 -20.68 28.56
CA ASN A 709 -3.55 -19.91 29.28
C ASN A 709 -3.36 -18.50 28.67
N ASP A 710 -3.28 -18.40 27.34
CA ASP A 710 -3.11 -17.14 26.63
C ASP A 710 -4.36 -16.26 26.69
N TYR A 711 -5.55 -16.87 26.67
CA TYR A 711 -6.81 -16.17 26.89
C TYR A 711 -6.84 -15.51 28.27
N ILE A 712 -6.51 -16.25 29.33
CA ILE A 712 -6.52 -15.71 30.69
C ILE A 712 -5.45 -14.63 30.84
N MET A 713 -4.25 -14.83 30.29
CA MET A 713 -3.21 -13.81 30.24
C MET A 713 -3.71 -12.52 29.56
N LEU A 714 -4.37 -12.65 28.41
CA LEU A 714 -4.93 -11.52 27.67
C LEU A 714 -5.95 -10.76 28.53
N VAL A 715 -6.91 -11.45 29.13
CA VAL A 715 -7.97 -10.82 29.94
C VAL A 715 -7.37 -10.12 31.15
N VAL A 716 -6.47 -10.78 31.89
CA VAL A 716 -5.78 -10.22 33.05
C VAL A 716 -5.02 -8.94 32.69
N ARG A 717 -4.21 -8.99 31.62
CA ARG A 717 -3.43 -7.82 31.17
C ARG A 717 -4.31 -6.68 30.70
N MET A 718 -5.37 -6.99 29.94
CA MET A 718 -6.31 -5.97 29.48
C MET A 718 -7.02 -5.30 30.65
N THR A 719 -7.52 -6.06 31.62
CA THR A 719 -8.14 -5.50 32.83
C THR A 719 -7.14 -4.63 33.59
N THR A 720 -5.91 -5.10 33.80
CA THR A 720 -4.86 -4.33 34.50
C THR A 720 -4.56 -3.01 33.80
N LEU A 721 -4.42 -3.03 32.47
CA LEU A 721 -4.18 -1.82 31.67
C LEU A 721 -5.34 -0.83 31.74
N PHE A 722 -6.59 -1.31 31.71
CA PHE A 722 -7.75 -0.43 31.84
C PHE A 722 -7.87 0.19 33.22
N GLU A 723 -7.69 -0.59 34.29
CA GLU A 723 -7.73 -0.07 35.66
C GLU A 723 -6.57 0.92 35.89
N THR A 724 -5.38 0.61 35.38
CA THR A 724 -4.23 1.53 35.43
C THR A 724 -4.49 2.84 34.68
N PHE A 725 -5.16 2.77 33.52
CA PHE A 725 -5.55 3.95 32.75
C PHE A 725 -6.63 4.78 33.44
N LYS A 726 -7.63 4.14 34.05
CA LYS A 726 -8.68 4.82 34.83
C LYS A 726 -8.14 5.47 36.11
N ALA A 727 -7.12 4.87 36.73
CA ALA A 727 -6.49 5.38 37.94
C ALA A 727 -5.59 6.61 37.71
N GLN A 728 -5.40 7.03 36.45
CA GLN A 728 -4.57 8.18 36.11
C GLN A 728 -5.15 9.49 36.65
N THR A 729 -4.32 10.23 37.39
CA THR A 729 -4.69 11.48 38.06
C THR A 729 -5.09 12.60 37.07
N HIS A 730 -4.56 12.55 35.85
CA HIS A 730 -4.80 13.53 34.79
C HIS A 730 -5.54 12.93 33.60
N LEU A 731 -6.64 12.22 33.86
CA LEU A 731 -7.53 11.76 32.81
C LEU A 731 -8.49 12.89 32.38
N LYS A 732 -8.26 13.46 31.18
CA LYS A 732 -9.18 14.45 30.57
C LYS A 732 -9.48 14.05 29.12
N ASP A 733 -10.76 14.08 28.75
CA ASP A 733 -11.24 13.82 27.39
C ASP A 733 -10.70 12.51 26.77
N GLY A 734 -10.59 11.45 27.58
CA GLY A 734 -10.08 10.15 27.13
C GLY A 734 -8.57 10.11 26.88
N ARG A 735 -7.82 11.09 27.38
CA ARG A 735 -6.35 11.15 27.33
C ARG A 735 -5.80 11.17 28.75
N ALA A 736 -4.76 10.37 28.98
CA ALA A 736 -3.98 10.39 30.21
C ALA A 736 -2.60 10.97 29.93
N VAL A 737 -2.14 11.89 30.77
CA VAL A 737 -0.76 12.37 30.79
C VAL A 737 -0.03 11.63 31.90
N VAL A 738 1.00 10.87 31.53
CA VAL A 738 1.83 10.08 32.45
C VAL A 738 3.27 10.57 32.42
N GLU A 739 3.88 10.66 33.58
CA GLU A 739 5.33 10.87 33.70
C GLU A 739 6.10 9.62 33.29
N MET A 740 7.38 9.77 32.94
CA MET A 740 8.21 8.66 32.44
C MET A 740 8.25 7.47 33.41
N ASP A 741 8.46 7.73 34.71
CA ASP A 741 8.54 6.68 35.72
C ASP A 741 7.22 5.94 35.90
N GLU A 742 6.10 6.66 35.81
CA GLU A 742 4.76 6.06 35.87
C GLU A 742 4.44 5.23 34.62
N PHE A 743 4.85 5.71 33.45
CA PHE A 743 4.74 4.96 32.20
C PHE A 743 5.57 3.67 32.23
N ILE A 744 6.81 3.73 32.71
CA ILE A 744 7.67 2.54 32.85
C ILE A 744 7.10 1.58 33.89
N ARG A 745 6.64 2.09 35.03
CA ARG A 745 6.03 1.27 36.10
C ARG A 745 4.78 0.53 35.60
N SER A 746 3.86 1.24 34.95
CA SER A 746 2.64 0.65 34.38
C SER A 746 2.93 -0.37 33.28
N GLY A 747 3.95 -0.13 32.44
CA GLY A 747 4.34 -1.05 31.39
C GLY A 747 5.08 -2.31 31.87
N LEU A 748 5.73 -2.27 33.05
CA LEU A 748 6.47 -3.40 33.61
C LEU A 748 5.62 -4.28 34.54
N TYR A 749 4.66 -3.68 35.26
CA TYR A 749 3.84 -4.37 36.26
C TYR A 749 2.41 -4.56 35.76
N THR A 750 2.26 -5.37 34.69
CA THR A 750 0.99 -5.64 33.99
C THR A 750 0.76 -7.08 33.56
#